data_AF-A0A1H4CTK8-F1
#
_entry.id   AF-A0A1H4CTK8-F1
#
_cell.length_a   1.000
_cell.length_b   1.000
_cell.length_c   1.000
_cell.angle_alpha   90.00
_cell.angle_beta   90.00
_cell.angle_gamma   90.00
#
_symmetry.space_group_name_H-M   'P 1'
#
loop_
_entity.id
_entity.type
_entity.pdbx_description
1 polymer ?
#
loop_
_entity_poly.entity_id
_entity_poly.type
_entity_poly.pdbx_seq_one_letter_code
_entity_poly.pdbx_strand_id
1 'polypeptide(L)'
;MKIKSIQLKIALIGAVCLLLTAALLVAYSMYSFSSTQQLVFERVSAQTTSTTLENLQNLGGHYAGEVQEKFDLALDTARTMADTFIVALEARNDGDEGLNLGRQQVNSILLRVLKNNPEFNGTYACWEPDALDGEDAFSRSLGAGTNISTGRFTPYWTRTRESDINVQALVEYDSSEKHPNGVAKGGWYQGPKSTGRESIIGPLPYVVQGKQVWLATMSVPIMVNGEFLGVVGTDYDLNFVQEIAQQVDQALFEGQGEVAIITDQGLLIAESEDPSLIGGHFRTVMTDNWQGGLAKIKEGSNWVDHDRESGVITVLSPIQMGRTGRSWSVMLKIDESVVLASARQLETDMTAQGRSSMLMQSVVGVIVSLIAIAVLWFAARSLAAPIRKAVVLARTIGAGDLSQRMGHKADDEVGQLSGALDRMADSLEKQVGVAERISNGDLNLTVELASNKDQLGSALQRMVQNLNELVSEVKVSSQRINENATRVSGLAYNMSEGVSASASSTTQISAAVTEMAAQITQSSQNAERASQLSASSETMAQKGNELMQVLNGAMQEIECSGQDITNIIKTIEEIAEQTNLLALNAAIEAARAGEYGRGFSVVADEVRNLAARSAEAAGRTAALIKASNERTLRGMELTDSTSGALAEIVAGAVEVSSLVAEIASASQEQAQAIEQVSIGLTQIDEVTQRNSLGAEECSEAASQMTEQASNLTGLMSRFQVSA
;
A
#
# COMPACT_ATOMS: atom_id res chain seq x y z
N MET A 1 20.40 -7.51 -79.17
CA MET A 1 19.69 -8.30 -80.22
C MET A 1 18.33 -7.66 -80.50
N LYS A 2 18.05 -7.21 -81.74
CA LYS A 2 16.71 -6.73 -82.10
C LYS A 2 15.76 -7.93 -82.18
N ILE A 3 14.93 -8.12 -81.16
CA ILE A 3 13.91 -9.17 -81.13
C ILE A 3 12.83 -8.83 -82.18
N LYS A 4 12.75 -9.62 -83.26
CA LYS A 4 11.86 -9.36 -84.43
C LYS A 4 10.49 -10.07 -84.33
N SER A 5 10.25 -10.87 -83.29
CA SER A 5 8.96 -11.50 -83.03
C SER A 5 8.19 -10.72 -81.96
N ILE A 6 6.96 -10.27 -82.27
CA ILE A 6 6.04 -9.65 -81.31
C ILE A 6 5.81 -10.57 -80.10
N GLN A 7 5.83 -11.88 -80.35
CA GLN A 7 5.63 -12.92 -79.33
C GLN A 7 6.73 -12.93 -78.28
N LEU A 8 7.98 -12.85 -78.76
CA LEU A 8 9.16 -12.86 -77.90
C LEU A 8 9.34 -11.52 -77.19
N LYS A 9 8.81 -10.41 -77.73
CA LYS A 9 8.80 -9.10 -77.05
C LYS A 9 7.79 -9.03 -75.90
N ILE A 10 6.56 -9.52 -76.10
CA ILE A 10 5.50 -9.47 -75.08
C ILE A 10 5.85 -10.37 -73.89
N ALA A 11 6.32 -11.59 -74.14
CA ALA A 11 6.71 -12.51 -73.07
C ALA A 11 7.90 -12.01 -72.25
N LEU A 12 8.89 -11.38 -72.88
CA LEU A 12 10.12 -10.93 -72.22
C LEU A 12 9.92 -9.64 -71.41
N ILE A 13 9.08 -8.71 -71.87
CA ILE A 13 8.75 -7.48 -71.13
C ILE A 13 7.81 -7.80 -69.96
N GLY A 14 6.80 -8.65 -70.15
CA GLY A 14 5.87 -9.06 -69.09
C GLY A 14 6.54 -9.83 -67.96
N ALA A 15 7.45 -10.75 -68.28
CA ALA A 15 8.21 -11.51 -67.29
C ALA A 15 9.15 -10.63 -66.45
N VAL A 16 9.82 -9.65 -67.08
CA VAL A 16 10.70 -8.71 -66.38
C VAL A 16 9.90 -7.78 -65.46
N CYS A 17 8.74 -7.27 -65.89
CA CYS A 17 7.88 -6.44 -65.04
C CYS A 17 7.32 -7.20 -63.83
N LEU A 18 6.90 -8.46 -63.99
CA LEU A 18 6.36 -9.30 -62.91
C LEU A 18 7.41 -9.68 -61.86
N LEU A 19 8.62 -10.01 -62.30
CA LEU A 19 9.72 -10.31 -61.37
C LEU A 19 10.18 -9.07 -60.61
N LEU A 20 10.17 -7.90 -61.27
CA LEU A 20 10.48 -6.62 -60.62
C LEU A 20 9.42 -6.23 -59.58
N THR A 21 8.12 -6.38 -59.88
CA THR A 21 7.07 -6.06 -58.91
C THR A 21 7.06 -7.03 -57.74
N ALA A 22 7.27 -8.33 -57.96
CA ALA A 22 7.39 -9.30 -56.88
C ALA A 22 8.60 -9.02 -55.98
N ALA A 23 9.76 -8.71 -56.57
CA ALA A 23 10.97 -8.35 -55.82
C ALA A 23 10.79 -7.06 -55.01
N LEU A 24 10.15 -6.04 -55.58
CA LEU A 24 9.86 -4.77 -54.89
C LEU A 24 8.88 -4.96 -53.73
N LEU A 25 7.86 -5.80 -53.87
CA LEU A 25 6.91 -6.09 -52.79
C LEU A 25 7.56 -6.85 -51.63
N VAL A 26 8.39 -7.86 -51.92
CA VAL A 26 9.14 -8.59 -50.89
C VAL A 26 10.13 -7.65 -50.19
N ALA A 27 10.88 -6.84 -50.94
CA ALA A 27 11.81 -5.86 -50.38
C ALA A 27 11.10 -4.80 -49.51
N TYR A 28 9.95 -4.29 -49.95
CA TYR A 28 9.13 -3.37 -49.17
C TYR A 28 8.58 -4.02 -47.90
N SER A 29 8.10 -5.26 -47.98
CA SER A 29 7.62 -6.01 -46.80
C SER A 29 8.75 -6.25 -45.80
N MET A 30 9.96 -6.56 -46.25
CA MET A 30 11.14 -6.72 -45.38
C MET A 30 11.49 -5.41 -44.68
N TYR A 31 11.53 -4.31 -45.43
CA TYR A 31 11.79 -2.98 -44.88
C TYR A 31 10.71 -2.58 -43.87
N SER A 32 9.43 -2.75 -44.21
CA SER A 32 8.30 -2.46 -43.33
C SER A 32 8.37 -3.28 -42.05
N PHE A 33 8.65 -4.58 -42.14
CA PHE A 33 8.72 -5.45 -40.97
C PHE A 33 9.88 -5.07 -40.05
N SER A 34 11.09 -4.83 -40.60
CA SER A 34 12.25 -4.39 -39.82
C SER A 34 12.02 -3.03 -39.16
N SER A 35 11.38 -2.09 -39.87
CA SER A 35 11.03 -0.77 -39.35
C SER A 35 9.99 -0.86 -38.23
N THR A 36 8.95 -1.67 -38.42
CA THR A 36 7.94 -1.92 -37.39
C THR A 36 8.54 -2.60 -36.16
N GLN A 37 9.42 -3.59 -36.33
CA GLN A 37 10.07 -4.27 -35.22
C GLN A 37 10.92 -3.31 -34.38
N GLN A 38 11.73 -2.47 -35.02
CA GLN A 38 12.55 -1.49 -34.33
C GLN A 38 11.69 -0.46 -33.58
N LEU A 39 10.62 0.03 -34.21
CA LEU A 39 9.71 0.99 -33.57
C LEU A 39 8.97 0.37 -32.37
N VAL A 40 8.53 -0.89 -32.47
CA VAL A 40 7.89 -1.61 -31.35
C VAL A 40 8.88 -1.79 -30.21
N PHE A 41 10.11 -2.24 -30.48
CA PHE A 41 11.13 -2.42 -29.44
C PHE A 41 11.49 -1.10 -28.75
N GLU A 42 11.70 -0.02 -29.51
CA GLU A 42 11.99 1.30 -28.95
C GLU A 42 10.83 1.82 -28.08
N ARG A 43 9.58 1.67 -28.55
CA ARG A 43 8.39 2.10 -27.80
C ARG A 43 8.16 1.28 -26.53
N VAL A 44 8.26 -0.05 -26.63
CA VAL A 44 8.07 -0.94 -25.49
C VAL A 44 9.18 -0.72 -24.47
N SER A 45 10.45 -0.65 -24.90
CA SER A 45 11.57 -0.39 -23.98
C SER A 45 11.42 0.95 -23.28
N ALA A 46 11.11 2.03 -24.02
CA ALA A 46 10.88 3.34 -23.43
C ALA A 46 9.71 3.35 -22.43
N GLN A 47 8.60 2.68 -22.76
CA GLN A 47 7.45 2.55 -21.87
C GLN A 47 7.80 1.73 -20.61
N THR A 48 8.45 0.58 -20.77
CA THR A 48 8.86 -0.29 -19.66
C THR A 48 9.83 0.42 -18.73
N THR A 49 10.84 1.12 -19.26
CA THR A 49 11.75 1.92 -18.44
C THR A 49 11.01 3.04 -17.71
N SER A 50 10.11 3.77 -18.39
CA SER A 50 9.34 4.85 -17.76
C SER A 50 8.45 4.35 -16.62
N THR A 51 7.70 3.27 -16.84
CA THR A 51 6.86 2.66 -15.80
C THR A 51 7.70 2.10 -14.66
N THR A 52 8.87 1.53 -14.97
CA THR A 52 9.78 1.02 -13.94
C THR A 52 10.34 2.15 -13.10
N LEU A 53 10.74 3.26 -13.70
CA LEU A 53 11.21 4.44 -12.97
C LEU A 53 10.14 4.99 -12.02
N GLU A 54 8.90 5.10 -12.49
CA GLU A 54 7.77 5.53 -11.66
C GLU A 54 7.52 4.54 -10.50
N ASN A 55 7.53 3.23 -10.78
CA ASN A 55 7.38 2.21 -9.76
C ASN A 55 8.52 2.23 -8.73
N LEU A 56 9.78 2.38 -9.17
CA LEU A 56 10.93 2.50 -8.28
C LEU A 56 10.83 3.75 -7.40
N GLN A 57 10.40 4.89 -7.95
CA GLN A 57 10.21 6.11 -7.16
C GLN A 57 9.10 5.95 -6.12
N ASN A 58 7.98 5.33 -6.48
CA ASN A 58 6.88 5.05 -5.56
C ASN A 58 7.30 4.07 -4.48
N LEU A 59 8.00 3.00 -4.85
CA LEU A 59 8.51 1.98 -3.94
C LEU A 59 9.54 2.58 -2.97
N GLY A 60 10.52 3.31 -3.50
CA GLY A 60 11.54 3.98 -2.69
C GLY A 60 10.93 5.03 -1.74
N GLY A 61 9.93 5.78 -2.21
CA GLY A 61 9.19 6.74 -1.39
C GLY A 61 8.39 6.08 -0.26
N HIS A 62 7.73 4.96 -0.55
CA HIS A 62 6.99 4.19 0.46
C HIS A 62 7.91 3.71 1.58
N TYR A 63 9.03 3.05 1.25
CA TYR A 63 9.98 2.57 2.25
C TYR A 63 10.74 3.69 2.96
N ALA A 64 11.02 4.80 2.27
CA ALA A 64 11.54 5.99 2.92
C ALA A 64 10.58 6.50 4.00
N GLY A 65 9.27 6.44 3.75
CA GLY A 65 8.23 6.76 4.71
C GLY A 65 8.20 5.81 5.92
N GLU A 66 8.30 4.49 5.70
CA GLU A 66 8.32 3.52 6.80
C GLU A 66 9.52 3.71 7.73
N VAL A 67 10.71 3.92 7.15
CA VAL A 67 11.93 4.19 7.94
C VAL A 67 11.83 5.54 8.64
N GLN A 68 11.26 6.55 7.97
CA GLN A 68 11.03 7.86 8.56
C GLN A 68 10.12 7.78 9.79
N GLU A 69 9.00 7.07 9.72
CA GLU A 69 8.03 6.93 10.82
C GLU A 69 8.68 6.41 12.11
N LYS A 70 9.55 5.40 11.99
CA LYS A 70 10.28 4.82 13.13
C LYS A 70 11.25 5.82 13.77
N PHE A 71 11.96 6.60 12.96
CA PHE A 71 12.89 7.62 13.47
C PHE A 71 12.16 8.85 14.02
N ASP A 72 11.04 9.25 13.42
CA ASP A 72 10.20 10.34 13.90
C ASP A 72 9.60 10.02 15.27
N LEU A 73 9.14 8.77 15.50
CA LEU A 73 8.71 8.31 16.82
C LEU A 73 9.82 8.47 17.87
N ALA A 74 11.06 8.11 17.52
CA ALA A 74 12.20 8.20 18.42
C ALA A 74 12.58 9.66 18.73
N LEU A 75 12.51 10.55 17.73
CA LEU A 75 12.72 11.99 17.89
C LEU A 75 11.59 12.66 18.68
N ASP A 76 10.33 12.33 18.41
CA ASP A 76 9.16 12.80 19.16
C ASP A 76 9.26 12.41 20.63
N THR A 77 9.69 11.18 20.90
CA THR A 77 9.89 10.69 22.27
C THR A 77 11.03 11.44 22.97
N ALA A 78 12.16 11.65 22.30
CA ALA A 78 13.26 12.43 22.83
C ALA A 78 12.87 13.89 23.08
N ARG A 79 12.08 14.50 22.18
CA ARG A 79 11.52 15.85 22.34
C ARG A 79 10.61 15.94 23.55
N THR A 80 9.69 14.99 23.69
CA THR A 80 8.78 14.93 24.84
C THR A 80 9.53 14.84 26.16
N MET A 81 10.61 14.03 26.21
CA MET A 81 11.46 13.98 27.40
C MET A 81 12.20 15.31 27.64
N ALA A 82 12.72 15.95 26.59
CA ALA A 82 13.41 17.24 26.68
C ALA A 82 12.47 18.31 27.23
N ASP A 83 11.27 18.43 26.66
CA ASP A 83 10.24 19.39 27.07
C ASP A 83 9.81 19.16 28.52
N THR A 84 9.65 17.90 28.93
CA THR A 84 9.36 17.54 30.33
C THR A 84 10.44 18.03 31.28
N PHE A 85 11.71 17.88 30.88
CA PHE A 85 12.84 18.33 31.68
C PHE A 85 12.98 19.86 31.71
N ILE A 86 12.75 20.53 30.57
CA ILE A 86 12.77 21.99 30.44
C ILE A 86 11.74 22.61 31.38
N VAL A 87 10.47 22.15 31.32
CA VAL A 87 9.38 22.67 32.14
C VAL A 87 9.67 22.54 33.64
N ALA A 88 10.23 21.41 34.07
CA ALA A 88 10.56 21.20 35.48
C ALA A 88 11.70 22.11 35.96
N LEU A 89 12.67 22.43 35.09
CA LEU A 89 13.78 23.32 35.41
C LEU A 89 13.37 24.80 35.39
N GLU A 90 12.45 25.20 34.51
CA GLU A 90 11.89 26.56 34.47
C GLU A 90 11.11 26.87 35.76
N ALA A 91 10.25 25.96 36.21
CA ALA A 91 9.45 26.15 37.42
C ALA A 91 10.31 26.32 38.70
N ARG A 92 11.51 25.74 38.73
CA ARG A 92 12.45 25.86 39.86
C ARG A 92 13.07 27.27 39.96
N ASN A 93 13.19 27.98 38.84
CA ASN A 93 13.81 29.31 38.80
C ASN A 93 12.83 30.43 39.20
N ASP A 94 11.53 30.22 39.04
CA ASP A 94 10.48 31.21 39.36
C ASP A 94 9.97 31.15 40.81
N GLY A 95 10.52 30.25 41.65
CA GLY A 95 10.15 30.10 43.06
C GLY A 95 8.78 29.46 43.29
N ASP A 96 8.22 28.83 42.26
CA ASP A 96 6.94 28.11 42.32
C ASP A 96 7.13 26.68 42.89
N GLU A 97 6.11 26.11 43.54
CA GLU A 97 6.12 24.69 43.99
C GLU A 97 5.96 23.73 42.80
N GLY A 98 6.83 23.87 41.81
CA GLY A 98 6.80 23.11 40.56
C GLY A 98 7.21 21.65 40.69
N LEU A 99 7.29 20.96 39.54
CA LEU A 99 7.77 19.59 39.42
C LEU A 99 9.22 19.47 39.91
N ASN A 100 9.44 18.84 41.06
CA ASN A 100 10.78 18.56 41.58
C ASN A 100 11.46 17.45 40.77
N LEU A 101 12.35 17.84 39.85
CA LEU A 101 13.10 16.94 38.97
C LEU A 101 14.52 16.69 39.51
N GLY A 102 14.71 15.58 40.22
CA GLY A 102 16.02 15.08 40.64
C GLY A 102 16.54 13.93 39.78
N ARG A 103 17.77 13.47 40.06
CA ARG A 103 18.42 12.34 39.35
C ARG A 103 17.54 11.08 39.29
N GLN A 104 16.82 10.78 40.38
CA GLN A 104 15.94 9.61 40.45
C GLN A 104 14.72 9.74 39.52
N GLN A 105 14.11 10.93 39.43
CA GLN A 105 12.97 11.20 38.56
C GLN A 105 13.38 11.11 37.09
N VAL A 106 14.52 11.70 36.71
CA VAL A 106 15.07 11.58 35.36
C VAL A 106 15.31 10.11 35.00
N ASN A 107 15.97 9.33 35.87
CA ASN A 107 16.17 7.89 35.65
C ASN A 107 14.85 7.13 35.49
N SER A 108 13.83 7.46 36.29
CA SER A 108 12.52 6.81 36.22
C SER A 108 11.81 7.10 34.91
N ILE A 109 11.90 8.34 34.41
CA ILE A 109 11.35 8.74 33.11
C ILE A 109 12.07 7.99 31.98
N LEU A 110 13.40 8.03 31.94
CA LEU A 110 14.21 7.33 30.94
C LEU A 110 13.90 5.82 30.90
N LEU A 111 13.87 5.17 32.07
CA LEU A 111 13.54 3.76 32.20
C LEU A 111 12.11 3.44 31.75
N ARG A 112 11.14 4.28 32.12
CA ARG A 112 9.73 4.09 31.73
C ARG A 112 9.55 4.22 30.23
N VAL A 113 10.18 5.22 29.61
CA VAL A 113 10.16 5.42 28.17
C VAL A 113 10.78 4.22 27.45
N LEU A 114 11.94 3.72 27.90
CA LEU A 114 12.56 2.53 27.31
C LEU A 114 11.69 1.27 27.46
N LYS A 115 11.00 1.11 28.60
CA LYS A 115 10.08 -0.02 28.81
C LYS A 115 8.86 0.03 27.89
N ASN A 116 8.35 1.23 27.61
CA ASN A 116 7.17 1.43 26.77
C ASN A 116 7.49 1.41 25.27
N ASN A 117 8.76 1.53 24.88
CA ASN A 117 9.20 1.50 23.48
C ASN A 117 10.14 0.30 23.28
N PRO A 118 9.61 -0.89 22.98
CA PRO A 118 10.40 -2.12 22.90
C PRO A 118 11.45 -2.10 21.78
N GLU A 119 11.22 -1.33 20.72
CA GLU A 119 12.15 -1.20 19.59
C GLU A 119 13.36 -0.30 19.89
N PHE A 120 13.34 0.48 20.98
CA PHE A 120 14.50 1.29 21.37
C PHE A 120 15.57 0.40 22.01
N ASN A 121 16.82 0.59 21.57
CA ASN A 121 18.00 0.00 22.20
C ASN A 121 18.32 0.68 23.54
N GLY A 122 18.06 1.99 23.65
CA GLY A 122 18.30 2.72 24.88
C GLY A 122 17.72 4.14 24.93
N THR A 123 17.68 4.69 26.13
CA THR A 123 17.31 6.09 26.43
C THR A 123 18.38 6.70 27.31
N TYR A 124 18.72 7.96 27.08
CA TYR A 124 19.80 8.60 27.84
C TYR A 124 19.55 10.08 28.10
N ALA A 125 20.24 10.60 29.11
CA ALA A 125 20.40 12.02 29.33
C ALA A 125 21.87 12.34 29.64
N CYS A 126 22.38 13.47 29.13
CA CYS A 126 23.72 13.96 29.37
C CYS A 126 23.65 15.45 29.72
N TRP A 127 23.76 15.77 31.01
CA TRP A 127 23.57 17.11 31.57
C TRP A 127 24.87 17.89 31.61
N GLU A 128 24.93 19.19 31.33
CA GLU A 128 26.14 20.00 31.62
C GLU A 128 26.57 19.85 33.10
N PRO A 129 27.86 20.08 33.43
CA PRO A 129 28.30 20.07 34.81
C PRO A 129 27.43 20.94 35.71
N ASP A 130 26.98 20.38 36.82
CA ASP A 130 26.11 21.02 37.83
C ASP A 130 24.75 21.53 37.32
N ALA A 131 24.34 21.20 36.09
CA ALA A 131 23.15 21.78 35.47
C ALA A 131 21.80 21.20 35.96
N LEU A 132 21.78 19.96 36.48
CA LEU A 132 20.55 19.35 36.98
C LEU A 132 20.24 19.77 38.41
N ASP A 133 21.17 19.53 39.33
CA ASP A 133 20.97 19.70 40.79
C ASP A 133 22.09 20.48 41.50
N GLY A 134 23.19 20.79 40.83
CA GLY A 134 24.34 21.46 41.45
C GLY A 134 25.13 20.59 42.42
N GLU A 135 24.90 19.27 42.43
CA GLU A 135 25.49 18.32 43.38
C GLU A 135 26.43 17.29 42.74
N ASP A 136 27.03 17.60 41.58
CA ASP A 136 27.89 16.64 40.87
C ASP A 136 29.07 16.17 41.74
N ALA A 137 29.69 17.09 42.48
CA ALA A 137 30.83 16.78 43.35
C ALA A 137 30.50 15.75 44.45
N PHE A 138 29.28 15.78 44.99
CA PHE A 138 28.82 14.89 46.06
C PHE A 138 28.29 13.55 45.53
N SER A 139 27.97 13.48 44.24
CA SER A 139 27.26 12.36 43.62
C SER A 139 28.16 11.27 43.02
N ARG A 140 29.49 11.42 43.10
CA ARG A 140 30.48 10.49 42.49
C ARG A 140 30.36 9.03 42.97
N SER A 141 29.72 8.78 44.10
CA SER A 141 29.53 7.45 44.69
C SER A 141 28.11 6.87 44.55
N LEU A 142 27.17 7.60 43.95
CA LEU A 142 25.74 7.24 43.95
C LEU A 142 25.36 6.13 42.94
N GLY A 143 26.22 5.80 41.96
CA GLY A 143 25.86 4.85 40.90
C GLY A 143 24.75 5.39 39.98
N ALA A 144 23.96 4.48 39.38
CA ALA A 144 22.76 4.80 38.58
C ALA A 144 22.95 5.79 37.40
N GLY A 145 24.06 5.66 36.66
CA GLY A 145 24.33 6.50 35.48
C GLY A 145 25.10 7.80 35.76
N THR A 146 25.59 8.00 36.98
CA THR A 146 26.51 9.10 37.29
C THR A 146 27.93 8.77 36.86
N ASN A 147 28.62 9.71 36.21
CA ASN A 147 30.03 9.54 35.86
C ASN A 147 30.89 9.60 37.13
N ILE A 148 31.60 8.52 37.43
CA ILE A 148 32.37 8.36 38.68
C ILE A 148 33.54 9.35 38.76
N SER A 149 34.14 9.71 37.62
CA SER A 149 35.31 10.58 37.56
C SER A 149 34.95 12.06 37.72
N THR A 150 33.85 12.50 37.09
CA THR A 150 33.46 13.92 37.09
C THR A 150 32.40 14.24 38.12
N GLY A 151 31.49 13.30 38.42
CA GLY A 151 30.27 13.51 39.20
C GLY A 151 29.04 13.85 38.37
N ARG A 152 29.26 14.10 37.07
CA ARG A 152 28.28 14.53 36.08
C ARG A 152 27.18 13.49 35.90
N PHE A 153 25.93 13.93 35.93
CA PHE A 153 24.80 13.02 35.71
C PHE A 153 24.64 12.70 34.22
N THR A 154 24.90 11.45 33.84
CA THR A 154 24.96 11.01 32.44
C THR A 154 24.33 9.62 32.23
N PRO A 155 23.10 9.38 32.71
CA PRO A 155 22.50 8.05 32.65
C PRO A 155 22.24 7.60 31.21
N TYR A 156 22.60 6.35 30.94
CA TYR A 156 22.17 5.60 29.76
C TYR A 156 21.50 4.31 30.21
N TRP A 157 20.19 4.23 29.98
CA TRP A 157 19.44 2.99 30.10
C TRP A 157 19.51 2.26 28.78
N THR A 158 20.00 1.03 28.79
CA THR A 158 20.16 0.22 27.58
C THR A 158 19.64 -1.19 27.81
N ARG A 159 19.10 -1.77 26.74
CA ARG A 159 18.58 -3.13 26.71
C ARG A 159 19.67 -4.09 26.28
N THR A 160 19.78 -5.22 26.98
CA THR A 160 20.59 -6.36 26.54
C THR A 160 19.77 -7.31 25.65
N ARG A 161 20.41 -8.28 24.99
CA ARG A 161 19.68 -9.25 24.14
C ARG A 161 18.66 -10.11 24.87
N GLU A 162 18.83 -10.34 26.16
CA GLU A 162 17.88 -11.08 27.00
C GLU A 162 16.70 -10.21 27.46
N SER A 163 16.57 -9.00 26.90
CA SER A 163 15.58 -7.98 27.28
C SER A 163 15.75 -7.37 28.66
N ASP A 164 16.81 -7.73 29.39
CA ASP A 164 17.21 -7.07 30.63
C ASP A 164 17.65 -5.63 30.37
N ILE A 165 17.12 -4.70 31.17
CA ILE A 165 17.41 -3.27 31.08
C ILE A 165 18.32 -2.87 32.24
N ASN A 166 19.46 -2.26 31.92
CA ASN A 166 20.44 -1.79 32.89
C ASN A 166 20.82 -0.34 32.64
N VAL A 167 21.32 0.33 33.68
CA VAL A 167 21.82 1.72 33.61
C VAL A 167 23.33 1.76 33.72
N GLN A 168 23.96 2.55 32.86
CA GLN A 168 25.39 2.86 32.92
C GLN A 168 25.62 4.35 32.67
N ALA A 169 26.82 4.85 33.00
CA ALA A 169 27.19 6.23 32.67
C ALA A 169 27.63 6.31 31.21
N LEU A 170 27.19 7.35 30.50
CA LEU A 170 27.67 7.66 29.15
C LEU A 170 29.17 7.96 29.20
N VAL A 171 29.83 7.68 28.08
CA VAL A 171 31.25 7.96 27.86
C VAL A 171 31.42 8.70 26.53
N GLU A 172 32.61 9.26 26.31
CA GLU A 172 33.02 9.86 25.03
C GLU A 172 32.19 11.07 24.53
N TYR A 173 31.25 11.59 25.33
CA TYR A 173 30.43 12.77 25.00
C TYR A 173 31.27 14.02 24.68
N ASP A 174 32.38 14.23 25.40
CA ASP A 174 33.32 15.34 25.14
C ASP A 174 34.40 15.00 24.08
N SER A 175 34.39 13.79 23.52
CA SER A 175 35.42 13.34 22.58
C SER A 175 35.18 13.86 21.16
N SER A 176 36.20 14.46 20.56
CA SER A 176 36.24 14.83 19.14
C SER A 176 36.86 13.73 18.27
N GLU A 177 37.25 12.59 18.85
CA GLU A 177 37.71 11.43 18.11
C GLU A 177 36.60 10.86 17.23
N LYS A 178 37.00 10.13 16.19
CA LYS A 178 36.09 9.47 15.26
C LYS A 178 36.16 7.96 15.41
N HIS A 179 35.02 7.31 15.25
CA HIS A 179 34.97 5.87 15.01
C HIS A 179 35.66 5.52 13.67
N PRO A 180 35.98 4.23 13.42
CA PRO A 180 36.61 3.81 12.16
C PRO A 180 35.86 4.21 10.89
N ASN A 181 34.53 4.35 10.97
CA ASN A 181 33.67 4.80 9.87
C ASN A 181 33.63 6.34 9.70
N GLY A 182 34.35 7.10 10.54
CA GLY A 182 34.45 8.55 10.44
C GLY A 182 33.40 9.36 11.21
N VAL A 183 32.43 8.70 11.84
CA VAL A 183 31.44 9.35 12.72
C VAL A 183 32.12 9.78 14.02
N ALA A 184 31.87 11.02 14.47
CA ALA A 184 32.43 11.55 15.71
C ALA A 184 31.82 10.84 16.94
N LYS A 185 32.66 10.35 17.85
CA LYS A 185 32.23 9.60 19.03
C LYS A 185 31.32 10.40 19.95
N GLY A 186 31.65 11.67 20.20
CA GLY A 186 30.81 12.62 20.97
C GLY A 186 29.78 13.36 20.12
N GLY A 187 29.59 13.00 18.85
CA GLY A 187 28.76 13.75 17.89
C GLY A 187 27.29 13.86 18.31
N TRP A 188 26.76 12.84 19.00
CA TRP A 188 25.38 12.79 19.50
C TRP A 188 25.11 13.82 20.60
N TYR A 189 26.16 14.33 21.26
CA TYR A 189 26.05 15.36 22.29
C TYR A 189 26.57 16.73 21.80
N GLN A 190 27.72 16.75 21.12
CA GLN A 190 28.33 17.97 20.60
C GLN A 190 27.50 18.60 19.47
N GLY A 191 26.84 17.78 18.64
CA GLY A 191 25.94 18.23 17.59
C GLY A 191 24.86 19.14 18.14
N PRO A 192 23.94 18.64 18.98
CA PRO A 192 22.90 19.45 19.60
C PRO A 192 23.42 20.63 20.42
N LYS A 193 24.55 20.46 21.14
CA LYS A 193 25.21 21.54 21.90
C LYS A 193 25.62 22.72 21.02
N SER A 194 26.16 22.43 19.83
CA SER A 194 26.67 23.46 18.92
C SER A 194 25.57 24.11 18.07
N THR A 195 24.54 23.35 17.71
CA THR A 195 23.46 23.83 16.82
C THR A 195 22.25 24.37 17.56
N GLY A 196 22.05 23.99 18.83
CA GLY A 196 20.82 24.24 19.57
C GLY A 196 19.60 23.54 18.96
N ARG A 197 19.81 22.51 18.14
CA ARG A 197 18.75 21.77 17.44
C ARG A 197 18.91 20.27 17.66
N GLU A 198 17.81 19.55 17.49
CA GLU A 198 17.87 18.09 17.47
C GLU A 198 18.75 17.57 16.33
N SER A 199 19.31 16.37 16.52
CA SER A 199 20.19 15.74 15.54
C SER A 199 19.99 14.23 15.54
N ILE A 200 20.25 13.63 14.39
CA ILE A 200 20.43 12.18 14.25
C ILE A 200 21.86 11.90 13.79
N ILE A 201 22.50 10.89 14.38
CA ILE A 201 23.79 10.38 13.92
C ILE A 201 23.77 8.86 13.83
N GLY A 202 24.46 8.33 12.83
CA GLY A 202 24.57 6.89 12.59
C GLY A 202 25.38 6.61 11.32
N PRO A 203 25.76 5.34 11.10
CA PRO A 203 25.63 4.22 12.03
C PRO A 203 26.75 4.26 13.09
N LEU A 204 26.41 4.15 14.37
CA LEU A 204 27.39 4.09 15.47
C LEU A 204 27.70 2.63 15.82
N PRO A 205 28.98 2.22 15.84
CA PRO A 205 29.33 0.87 16.25
C PRO A 205 29.20 0.75 17.77
N TYR A 206 28.35 -0.17 18.23
CA TYR A 206 28.15 -0.45 19.65
C TYR A 206 28.32 -1.95 19.92
N VAL A 207 28.77 -2.32 21.11
CA VAL A 207 29.03 -3.74 21.45
C VAL A 207 28.09 -4.17 22.55
N VAL A 208 27.17 -5.09 22.23
CA VAL A 208 26.28 -5.72 23.20
C VAL A 208 26.72 -7.18 23.38
N GLN A 209 27.16 -7.54 24.60
CA GLN A 209 27.63 -8.89 24.95
C GLN A 209 28.70 -9.44 24.00
N GLY A 210 29.65 -8.59 23.56
CA GLY A 210 30.77 -8.99 22.71
C GLY A 210 30.45 -9.10 21.21
N LYS A 211 29.22 -8.83 20.76
CA LYS A 211 28.87 -8.73 19.33
C LYS A 211 28.54 -7.29 18.97
N GLN A 212 29.10 -6.84 17.85
CA GLN A 212 28.91 -5.50 17.32
C GLN A 212 27.48 -5.37 16.74
N VAL A 213 26.83 -4.26 17.07
CA VAL A 213 25.54 -3.79 16.53
C VAL A 213 25.72 -2.36 16.04
N TRP A 214 24.82 -1.90 15.17
CA TRP A 214 24.84 -0.56 14.62
C TRP A 214 23.67 0.23 15.18
N LEU A 215 23.94 1.42 15.73
CA LEU A 215 22.93 2.27 16.30
C LEU A 215 22.72 3.54 15.48
N ALA A 216 21.48 4.01 15.43
CA ALA A 216 21.18 5.41 15.16
C ALA A 216 20.81 6.09 16.48
N THR A 217 21.43 7.24 16.74
CA THR A 217 21.21 8.02 17.96
C THR A 217 20.51 9.31 17.61
N MET A 218 19.33 9.50 18.19
CA MET A 218 18.52 10.69 18.08
C MET A 218 18.69 11.51 19.35
N SER A 219 19.04 12.78 19.19
CA SER A 219 19.46 13.64 20.29
C SER A 219 18.70 14.94 20.24
N VAL A 220 18.12 15.36 21.36
CA VAL A 220 17.40 16.63 21.51
C VAL A 220 18.06 17.47 22.61
N PRO A 221 18.39 18.75 22.33
CA PRO A 221 19.00 19.62 23.33
C PRO A 221 17.97 20.06 24.38
N ILE A 222 18.40 20.13 25.64
CA ILE A 222 17.64 20.69 26.75
C ILE A 222 18.04 22.17 26.84
N MET A 223 17.17 23.05 26.35
CA MET A 223 17.41 24.49 26.27
C MET A 223 16.48 25.23 27.24
N VAL A 224 17.04 25.94 28.22
CA VAL A 224 16.25 26.76 29.17
C VAL A 224 16.71 28.21 29.03
N ASN A 225 15.79 29.14 28.76
CA ASN A 225 16.11 30.56 28.55
C ASN A 225 17.23 30.84 27.52
N GLY A 226 17.38 29.95 26.52
CA GLY A 226 18.42 30.05 25.49
C GLY A 226 19.79 29.51 25.91
N GLU A 227 19.94 28.99 27.12
CA GLU A 227 21.13 28.29 27.61
C GLU A 227 21.00 26.77 27.39
N PHE A 228 22.10 26.14 26.98
CA PHE A 228 22.17 24.69 26.79
C PHE A 228 22.53 24.01 28.11
N LEU A 229 21.63 23.16 28.63
CA LEU A 229 21.82 22.45 29.89
C LEU A 229 22.10 20.96 29.73
N GLY A 230 21.99 20.42 28.52
CA GLY A 230 22.28 19.02 28.24
C GLY A 230 21.59 18.48 27.00
N VAL A 231 21.65 17.17 26.82
CA VAL A 231 20.96 16.42 25.77
C VAL A 231 20.17 15.29 26.39
N VAL A 232 19.00 15.01 25.85
CA VAL A 232 18.27 13.76 26.07
C VAL A 232 18.04 13.09 24.71
N GLY A 233 18.07 11.77 24.69
CA GLY A 233 17.96 11.06 23.43
C GLY A 233 17.56 9.60 23.56
N THR A 234 17.38 9.02 22.39
CA THR A 234 16.96 7.64 22.17
C THR A 234 17.93 6.99 21.18
N ASP A 235 18.23 5.71 21.40
CA ASP A 235 19.04 4.90 20.49
C ASP A 235 18.16 3.82 19.86
N TYR A 236 18.32 3.65 18.56
CA TYR A 236 17.65 2.61 17.78
C TYR A 236 18.67 1.60 17.26
N ASP A 237 18.37 0.31 17.37
CA ASP A 237 19.14 -0.74 16.68
C ASP A 237 18.81 -0.69 15.19
N LEU A 238 19.81 -0.53 14.32
CA LEU A 238 19.61 -0.44 12.87
C LEU A 238 19.25 -1.77 12.20
N ASN A 239 19.14 -2.87 12.95
CA ASN A 239 18.72 -4.16 12.41
C ASN A 239 17.35 -4.11 11.71
N PHE A 240 16.39 -3.33 12.20
CA PHE A 240 15.08 -3.20 11.51
C PHE A 240 15.23 -2.55 10.13
N VAL A 241 16.14 -1.58 9.99
CA VAL A 241 16.43 -0.90 8.72
C VAL A 241 17.03 -1.87 7.72
N GLN A 242 17.89 -2.77 8.21
CA GLN A 242 18.46 -3.86 7.42
C GLN A 242 17.39 -4.87 6.97
N GLU A 243 16.47 -5.24 7.86
CA GLU A 243 15.35 -6.14 7.53
C GLU A 243 14.42 -5.52 6.48
N ILE A 244 14.11 -4.23 6.59
CA ILE A 244 13.34 -3.50 5.58
C ILE A 244 14.08 -3.56 4.24
N ALA A 245 15.38 -3.21 4.19
CA ALA A 245 16.15 -3.25 2.94
C ALA A 245 16.10 -4.62 2.24
N GLN A 246 16.21 -5.71 3.01
CA GLN A 246 16.11 -7.09 2.48
C GLN A 246 14.70 -7.43 1.99
N GLN A 247 13.66 -6.96 2.67
CA GLN A 247 12.27 -7.16 2.22
C GLN A 247 11.98 -6.39 0.91
N VAL A 248 12.49 -5.16 0.80
CA VAL A 248 12.36 -4.34 -0.42
C VAL A 248 13.02 -5.03 -1.59
N ASP A 249 14.25 -5.51 -1.38
CA ASP A 249 15.03 -6.20 -2.42
C ASP A 249 14.30 -7.44 -2.93
N GLN A 250 13.78 -8.28 -2.04
CA GLN A 250 13.00 -9.45 -2.42
C GLN A 250 11.74 -9.10 -3.22
N ALA A 251 11.12 -7.95 -2.94
CA ALA A 251 9.98 -7.42 -3.70
C ALA A 251 10.40 -6.78 -5.04
N LEU A 252 11.66 -6.39 -5.18
CA LEU A 252 12.21 -5.73 -6.35
C LEU A 252 12.70 -6.77 -7.37
N PHE A 253 11.83 -7.09 -8.33
CA PHE A 253 12.12 -8.05 -9.42
C PHE A 253 12.60 -9.43 -8.91
N GLU A 254 11.96 -9.92 -7.85
CA GLU A 254 12.23 -11.22 -7.21
C GLU A 254 13.65 -11.33 -6.60
N GLY A 255 14.21 -10.23 -6.09
CA GLY A 255 15.56 -10.19 -5.52
C GLY A 255 16.66 -10.03 -6.58
N GLN A 256 16.35 -9.32 -7.68
CA GLN A 256 17.32 -8.95 -8.70
C GLN A 256 17.67 -7.45 -8.64
N GLY A 257 17.28 -6.79 -7.56
CA GLY A 257 17.63 -5.42 -7.26
C GLY A 257 18.76 -5.34 -6.23
N GLU A 258 19.01 -4.14 -5.74
CA GLU A 258 19.89 -3.88 -4.62
C GLU A 258 19.33 -2.66 -3.88
N VAL A 259 19.26 -2.75 -2.55
CA VAL A 259 18.62 -1.74 -1.71
C VAL A 259 19.57 -1.31 -0.61
N ALA A 260 19.82 -0.02 -0.52
CA ALA A 260 20.67 0.54 0.53
C ALA A 260 20.02 1.75 1.18
N ILE A 261 20.37 2.02 2.44
CA ILE A 261 19.95 3.25 3.13
C ILE A 261 21.21 4.03 3.48
N ILE A 262 21.24 5.30 3.08
CA ILE A 262 22.46 6.10 3.02
C ILE A 262 22.28 7.40 3.81
N THR A 263 23.27 7.72 4.63
CA THR A 263 23.28 8.97 5.40
C THR A 263 23.68 10.19 4.58
N ASP A 264 23.45 11.39 5.12
CA ASP A 264 23.92 12.67 4.57
C ASP A 264 25.46 12.77 4.50
N GLN A 265 26.17 11.86 5.17
CA GLN A 265 27.63 11.73 5.12
C GLN A 265 28.10 10.68 4.11
N GLY A 266 27.19 9.98 3.45
CA GLY A 266 27.49 8.90 2.51
C GLY A 266 27.83 7.57 3.19
N LEU A 267 27.36 7.34 4.41
CA LEU A 267 27.56 6.06 5.10
C LEU A 267 26.36 5.14 4.89
N LEU A 268 26.61 3.84 4.75
CA LEU A 268 25.56 2.82 4.64
C LEU A 268 25.00 2.49 6.04
N ILE A 269 23.69 2.60 6.18
CA ILE A 269 22.90 2.20 7.36
C ILE A 269 22.38 0.77 7.20
N ALA A 270 21.98 0.43 5.97
CA ALA A 270 21.53 -0.88 5.56
C ALA A 270 21.97 -1.13 4.12
N GLU A 271 22.18 -2.40 3.77
CA GLU A 271 22.56 -2.85 2.43
C GLU A 271 22.05 -4.29 2.26
N SER A 272 21.16 -4.53 1.29
CA SER A 272 20.37 -5.76 1.18
C SER A 272 21.23 -6.98 0.84
N GLU A 273 22.25 -6.81 0.00
CA GLU A 273 23.07 -7.89 -0.56
C GLU A 273 24.23 -8.30 0.38
N ASP A 274 24.93 -7.34 0.96
CA ASP A 274 26.07 -7.52 1.85
C ASP A 274 25.96 -6.61 3.10
N PRO A 275 25.30 -7.09 4.17
CA PRO A 275 25.18 -6.37 5.44
C PRO A 275 26.52 -6.06 6.12
N SER A 276 27.63 -6.66 5.68
CA SER A 276 28.96 -6.35 6.22
C SER A 276 29.46 -4.95 5.80
N LEU A 277 28.83 -4.35 4.79
CA LEU A 277 29.13 -3.01 4.28
C LEU A 277 28.57 -1.87 5.15
N ILE A 278 27.71 -2.16 6.13
CA ILE A 278 27.15 -1.16 7.04
C ILE A 278 28.29 -0.38 7.73
N GLY A 279 28.17 0.94 7.75
CA GLY A 279 29.22 1.86 8.21
C GLY A 279 30.32 2.13 7.19
N GLY A 280 30.38 1.40 6.08
CA GLY A 280 31.18 1.75 4.91
C GLY A 280 30.58 2.94 4.15
N HIS A 281 31.36 3.48 3.20
CA HIS A 281 30.87 4.55 2.33
C HIS A 281 30.11 3.97 1.14
N PHE A 282 28.94 4.50 0.80
CA PHE A 282 28.08 3.99 -0.28
C PHE A 282 28.68 4.01 -1.70
N ARG A 283 29.90 4.52 -1.87
CA ARG A 283 30.61 4.50 -3.15
C ARG A 283 31.04 3.09 -3.57
N THR A 284 30.99 2.14 -2.64
CA THR A 284 31.25 0.72 -2.88
C THR A 284 30.07 0.04 -3.57
N VAL A 285 28.85 0.52 -3.32
CA VAL A 285 27.60 0.02 -3.93
C VAL A 285 27.18 0.84 -5.15
N MET A 286 27.49 2.14 -5.14
CA MET A 286 27.28 3.07 -6.26
C MET A 286 28.63 3.64 -6.70
N THR A 287 29.27 3.01 -7.67
CA THR A 287 30.60 3.43 -8.15
C THR A 287 30.54 4.66 -9.04
N ASP A 288 29.50 4.74 -9.86
CA ASP A 288 29.30 5.81 -10.84
C ASP A 288 28.47 6.93 -10.23
N ASN A 289 28.78 8.18 -10.53
CA ASN A 289 28.02 9.38 -10.14
C ASN A 289 27.64 9.51 -8.63
N TRP A 290 28.35 8.83 -7.74
CA TRP A 290 28.06 8.87 -6.30
C TRP A 290 28.15 10.29 -5.71
N GLN A 291 28.98 11.18 -6.27
CA GLN A 291 29.03 12.58 -5.82
C GLN A 291 27.72 13.32 -6.09
N GLY A 292 27.08 13.05 -7.24
CA GLY A 292 25.77 13.58 -7.58
C GLY A 292 24.70 13.06 -6.65
N GLY A 293 24.70 11.74 -6.39
CA GLY A 293 23.83 11.11 -5.40
C GLY A 293 23.98 11.73 -4.01
N LEU A 294 25.21 11.87 -3.50
CA LEU A 294 25.48 12.46 -2.19
C LEU A 294 24.98 13.91 -2.07
N ALA A 295 25.10 14.70 -3.14
CA ALA A 295 24.56 16.06 -3.16
C ALA A 295 23.02 16.05 -3.01
N LYS A 296 22.35 15.12 -3.68
CA LYS A 296 20.89 14.97 -3.65
C LYS A 296 20.36 14.46 -2.32
N ILE A 297 21.08 13.54 -1.69
CA ILE A 297 20.80 13.08 -0.32
C ILE A 297 20.83 14.27 0.65
N LYS A 298 21.87 15.11 0.56
CA LYS A 298 22.01 16.31 1.40
C LYS A 298 20.92 17.36 1.15
N GLU A 299 20.45 17.47 -0.09
CA GLU A 299 19.32 18.34 -0.45
C GLU A 299 17.96 17.80 0.04
N GLY A 300 17.86 16.49 0.34
CA GLY A 300 16.60 15.85 0.70
C GLY A 300 15.64 15.74 -0.48
N SER A 301 16.15 15.46 -1.68
CA SER A 301 15.35 15.42 -2.91
C SER A 301 15.35 14.05 -3.57
N ASN A 302 14.22 13.69 -4.19
CA ASN A 302 14.16 12.54 -5.08
C ASN A 302 15.16 12.71 -6.22
N TRP A 303 15.85 11.62 -6.56
CA TRP A 303 16.80 11.63 -7.65
C TRP A 303 16.78 10.31 -8.41
N VAL A 304 16.97 10.41 -9.73
CA VAL A 304 17.05 9.27 -10.62
C VAL A 304 18.33 9.43 -11.41
N ASP A 305 19.15 8.38 -11.39
CA ASP A 305 20.26 8.22 -12.30
C ASP A 305 19.94 7.09 -13.26
N HIS A 306 19.84 7.42 -14.55
CA HIS A 306 19.67 6.47 -15.63
C HIS A 306 20.79 6.71 -16.63
N ASP A 307 21.94 6.12 -16.34
CA ASP A 307 23.08 6.14 -17.26
C ASP A 307 23.03 4.91 -18.18
N ARG A 308 22.73 5.17 -19.46
CA ARG A 308 22.68 4.14 -20.51
C ARG A 308 24.03 3.48 -20.78
N GLU A 309 25.16 4.08 -20.38
CA GLU A 309 26.48 3.45 -20.49
C GLU A 309 26.72 2.42 -19.38
N SER A 310 26.30 2.71 -18.14
CA SER A 310 26.40 1.79 -17.02
C SER A 310 25.38 0.64 -17.10
N GLY A 311 24.23 0.87 -17.75
CA GLY A 311 23.13 -0.08 -17.82
C GLY A 311 22.42 -0.28 -16.48
N VAL A 312 22.60 0.62 -15.51
CA VAL A 312 22.01 0.56 -14.18
C VAL A 312 21.07 1.73 -13.97
N ILE A 313 19.92 1.45 -13.37
CA ILE A 313 18.94 2.44 -12.93
C ILE A 313 19.09 2.57 -11.41
N THR A 314 19.38 3.79 -10.95
CA THR A 314 19.46 4.11 -9.52
C THR A 314 18.41 5.16 -9.16
N VAL A 315 17.65 4.92 -8.10
CA VAL A 315 16.65 5.85 -7.57
C VAL A 315 16.99 6.14 -6.11
N LEU A 316 17.05 7.42 -5.75
CA LEU A 316 17.17 7.88 -4.38
C LEU A 316 15.85 8.52 -3.95
N SER A 317 15.34 8.06 -2.81
CA SER A 317 14.14 8.59 -2.16
C SER A 317 14.51 9.12 -0.77
N PRO A 318 14.26 10.40 -0.48
CA PRO A 318 14.73 11.03 0.75
C PRO A 318 13.90 10.59 1.96
N ILE A 319 14.60 10.37 3.07
CA ILE A 319 14.04 10.15 4.40
C ILE A 319 14.28 11.44 5.19
N GLN A 320 13.21 12.17 5.49
CA GLN A 320 13.33 13.42 6.21
C GLN A 320 13.39 13.15 7.72
N MET A 321 14.42 13.65 8.41
CA MET A 321 14.66 13.29 9.81
C MET A 321 14.15 14.40 10.74
N GLY A 322 12.88 14.31 11.15
CA GLY A 322 12.22 15.30 12.01
C GLY A 322 12.56 16.75 11.66
N ARG A 323 13.01 17.51 12.66
CA ARG A 323 13.41 18.92 12.58
C ARG A 323 14.93 19.11 12.58
N THR A 324 15.69 18.05 12.28
CA THR A 324 17.17 18.08 12.29
C THR A 324 17.75 18.91 11.12
N GLY A 325 16.97 19.08 10.05
CA GLY A 325 17.43 19.70 8.80
C GLY A 325 18.41 18.82 8.01
N ARG A 326 18.49 17.52 8.33
CA ARG A 326 19.25 16.50 7.60
C ARG A 326 18.29 15.49 6.99
N SER A 327 18.75 14.86 5.91
CA SER A 327 18.00 13.84 5.21
C SER A 327 18.91 12.66 4.90
N TRP A 328 18.40 11.45 5.09
CA TRP A 328 19.01 10.24 4.56
C TRP A 328 18.27 9.87 3.27
N SER A 329 18.64 8.77 2.62
CA SER A 329 17.87 8.28 1.48
C SER A 329 17.88 6.78 1.38
N VAL A 330 16.75 6.23 0.93
CA VAL A 330 16.66 4.88 0.39
C VAL A 330 17.19 4.94 -1.04
N MET A 331 18.12 4.05 -1.36
CA MET A 331 18.64 3.82 -2.70
C MET A 331 18.08 2.49 -3.20
N LEU A 332 17.43 2.53 -4.35
CA LEU A 332 17.06 1.35 -5.12
C LEU A 332 17.92 1.32 -6.37
N LYS A 333 18.57 0.20 -6.62
CA LYS A 333 19.43 -0.01 -7.76
C LYS A 333 19.00 -1.28 -8.48
N ILE A 334 18.91 -1.21 -9.81
CA ILE A 334 18.56 -2.36 -10.63
C ILE A 334 19.23 -2.29 -12.00
N ASP A 335 19.61 -3.45 -12.53
CA ASP A 335 20.16 -3.58 -13.86
C ASP A 335 19.05 -3.42 -14.92
N GLU A 336 19.25 -2.54 -15.89
CA GLU A 336 18.30 -2.26 -16.97
C GLU A 336 18.02 -3.51 -17.83
N SER A 337 18.95 -4.48 -17.88
CA SER A 337 18.73 -5.74 -18.57
C SER A 337 17.66 -6.62 -17.92
N VAL A 338 17.52 -6.56 -16.59
CA VAL A 338 16.45 -7.25 -15.84
C VAL A 338 15.12 -6.57 -16.16
N VAL A 339 15.10 -5.24 -16.16
CA VAL A 339 13.92 -4.43 -16.50
C VAL A 339 13.44 -4.69 -17.94
N LEU A 340 14.37 -4.77 -18.90
CA LEU A 340 14.08 -4.95 -20.32
C LEU A 340 13.99 -6.42 -20.76
N ALA A 341 14.09 -7.39 -19.85
CA ALA A 341 14.09 -8.81 -20.18
C ALA A 341 12.86 -9.21 -21.02
N SER A 342 11.66 -8.76 -20.61
CA SER A 342 10.41 -9.02 -21.35
C SER A 342 10.37 -8.34 -22.72
N ALA A 343 10.95 -7.14 -22.87
CA ALA A 343 11.02 -6.43 -24.14
C ALA A 343 11.98 -7.13 -25.13
N ARG A 344 13.11 -7.66 -24.64
CA ARG A 344 14.05 -8.47 -25.42
C ARG A 344 13.47 -9.83 -25.80
N GLN A 345 12.67 -10.44 -24.93
CA GLN A 345 11.96 -11.68 -25.26
C GLN A 345 10.94 -11.46 -26.39
N LEU A 346 10.20 -10.34 -26.34
CA LEU A 346 9.29 -9.96 -27.42
C LEU A 346 10.03 -9.72 -28.74
N GLU A 347 11.20 -9.07 -28.71
CA GLU A 347 12.03 -8.89 -29.89
C GLU A 347 12.46 -10.23 -30.51
N THR A 348 12.92 -11.16 -29.68
CA THR A 348 13.31 -12.50 -30.13
C THR A 348 12.14 -13.28 -30.72
N ASP A 349 10.96 -13.22 -30.11
CA ASP A 349 9.74 -13.85 -30.65
C ASP A 349 9.30 -13.23 -32.00
N MET A 350 9.38 -11.89 -32.12
CA MET A 350 9.09 -11.19 -33.37
C MET A 350 10.06 -11.56 -34.48
N THR A 351 11.37 -11.70 -34.20
CA THR A 351 12.34 -12.13 -35.23
C THR A 351 12.06 -13.56 -35.72
N ALA A 352 11.66 -14.46 -34.82
CA ALA A 352 11.33 -15.84 -35.15
C ALA A 352 10.08 -15.91 -36.05
N GLN A 353 9.01 -15.19 -35.71
CA GLN A 353 7.81 -15.10 -36.55
C GLN A 353 8.06 -14.42 -37.90
N GLY A 354 8.87 -13.35 -37.91
CA GLY A 354 9.24 -12.62 -39.12
C GLY A 354 9.95 -13.50 -40.15
N ARG A 355 10.88 -14.34 -39.70
CA ARG A 355 11.62 -15.27 -40.57
C ARG A 355 10.71 -16.32 -41.23
N SER A 356 9.74 -16.85 -40.47
CA SER A 356 8.74 -17.79 -41.00
C SER A 356 7.85 -17.13 -42.07
N SER A 357 7.39 -15.92 -41.78
CA SER A 357 6.55 -15.14 -42.70
C SER A 357 7.29 -14.77 -44.00
N MET A 358 8.58 -14.43 -43.91
CA MET A 358 9.43 -14.11 -45.06
C MET A 358 9.63 -15.30 -46.01
N LEU A 359 9.83 -16.51 -45.46
CA LEU A 359 9.95 -17.73 -46.27
C LEU A 359 8.64 -18.05 -47.00
N MET A 360 7.50 -17.94 -46.31
CA MET A 360 6.19 -18.23 -46.90
C MET A 360 5.83 -17.23 -48.02
N GLN A 361 6.11 -15.94 -47.84
CA GLN A 361 5.89 -14.92 -48.88
C GLN A 361 6.77 -15.13 -50.12
N SER A 362 8.03 -15.53 -49.92
CA SER A 362 8.95 -15.83 -51.03
C SER A 362 8.47 -17.02 -51.87
N VAL A 363 7.95 -18.07 -51.22
CA VAL A 363 7.40 -19.25 -51.90
C VAL A 363 6.14 -18.90 -52.70
N VAL A 364 5.21 -18.15 -52.11
CA VAL A 364 3.97 -17.71 -52.80
C VAL A 364 4.30 -16.80 -53.99
N GLY A 365 5.24 -15.86 -53.85
CA GLY A 365 5.66 -14.96 -54.92
C GLY A 365 6.28 -15.67 -56.13
N VAL A 366 7.07 -16.74 -55.90
CA VAL A 366 7.65 -17.58 -56.96
C VAL A 366 6.56 -18.37 -57.69
N ILE A 367 5.61 -18.94 -56.97
CA ILE A 367 4.50 -19.73 -57.55
C ILE A 367 3.63 -18.87 -58.47
N VAL A 368 3.25 -17.66 -58.03
CA VAL A 368 2.42 -16.74 -58.81
C VAL A 368 3.15 -16.27 -60.09
N SER A 369 4.46 -16.02 -59.99
CA SER A 369 5.29 -15.58 -61.14
C SER A 369 5.45 -16.67 -62.21
N LEU A 370 5.59 -17.93 -61.80
CA LEU A 370 5.73 -19.06 -62.73
C LEU A 370 4.44 -19.33 -63.51
N ILE A 371 3.28 -19.20 -62.87
CA ILE A 371 1.96 -19.37 -63.50
C ILE A 371 1.72 -18.25 -64.54
N ALA A 372 2.06 -17.01 -64.22
CA ALA A 372 1.87 -15.86 -65.12
C ALA A 372 2.75 -15.93 -66.39
N ILE A 373 3.98 -16.43 -66.29
CA ILE A 373 4.93 -16.56 -67.42
C ILE A 373 4.48 -17.66 -68.40
N ALA A 374 3.90 -18.75 -67.90
CA ALA A 374 3.37 -19.84 -68.73
C ALA A 374 2.17 -19.40 -69.58
N VAL A 375 1.29 -18.57 -69.01
CA VAL A 375 0.10 -18.02 -69.71
C VAL A 375 0.51 -17.04 -70.83
N LEU A 376 1.55 -16.23 -70.61
CA LEU A 376 2.03 -15.23 -71.59
C LEU A 376 2.75 -15.83 -72.82
N TRP A 377 3.37 -17.00 -72.68
CA TRP A 377 4.11 -17.66 -73.76
C TRP A 377 3.18 -18.36 -74.77
N PHE A 378 2.06 -18.91 -74.29
CA PHE A 378 1.11 -19.67 -75.09
C PHE A 378 0.21 -18.76 -75.95
N ALA A 379 -0.21 -17.61 -75.40
CA ALA A 379 -1.04 -16.61 -76.09
C ALA A 379 -0.33 -15.95 -77.28
N ALA A 380 1.01 -15.94 -77.28
CA ALA A 380 1.78 -15.24 -78.28
C ALA A 380 1.85 -16.01 -79.60
N ARG A 381 2.03 -17.34 -79.56
CA ARG A 381 2.40 -18.17 -80.72
C ARG A 381 1.34 -18.30 -81.82
N SER A 382 0.06 -18.29 -81.45
CA SER A 382 -1.07 -18.55 -82.35
C SER A 382 -1.56 -17.32 -83.14
N LEU A 383 -1.03 -16.12 -82.86
CA LEU A 383 -1.57 -14.84 -83.37
C LEU A 383 -0.77 -14.16 -84.49
N ALA A 384 0.30 -14.74 -85.08
CA ALA A 384 1.23 -13.90 -85.85
C ALA A 384 1.00 -13.79 -87.38
N ALA A 385 0.45 -14.79 -88.08
CA ALA A 385 0.51 -14.81 -89.56
C ALA A 385 -0.85 -14.64 -90.30
N PRO A 386 -1.92 -15.41 -90.03
CA PRO A 386 -3.25 -15.15 -90.61
C PRO A 386 -3.91 -13.86 -90.07
N ILE A 387 -3.47 -13.49 -88.87
CA ILE A 387 -4.05 -12.50 -87.98
C ILE A 387 -3.82 -11.08 -88.49
N ARG A 388 -2.84 -10.79 -89.35
CA ARG A 388 -2.66 -9.40 -89.82
C ARG A 388 -3.79 -8.93 -90.75
N LYS A 389 -4.40 -9.84 -91.50
CA LYS A 389 -5.54 -9.57 -92.39
C LYS A 389 -6.87 -9.73 -91.65
N ALA A 390 -6.96 -10.66 -90.71
CA ALA A 390 -8.08 -10.75 -89.78
C ALA A 390 -8.10 -9.61 -88.74
N VAL A 391 -6.97 -9.02 -88.33
CA VAL A 391 -6.85 -7.86 -87.40
C VAL A 391 -7.39 -6.58 -88.01
N VAL A 392 -7.44 -6.45 -89.33
CA VAL A 392 -8.10 -5.30 -89.95
C VAL A 392 -9.62 -5.42 -89.78
N LEU A 393 -10.20 -6.59 -90.01
CA LEU A 393 -11.64 -6.83 -89.79
C LEU A 393 -12.01 -6.97 -88.30
N ALA A 394 -11.14 -7.56 -87.49
CA ALA A 394 -11.27 -7.67 -86.05
C ALA A 394 -10.90 -6.36 -85.32
N ARG A 395 -10.25 -5.39 -85.97
CA ARG A 395 -10.17 -4.00 -85.48
C ARG A 395 -11.46 -3.25 -85.73
N THR A 396 -12.22 -3.57 -86.78
CA THR A 396 -13.56 -3.02 -87.00
C THR A 396 -14.56 -3.67 -86.04
N ILE A 397 -14.61 -5.00 -85.96
CA ILE A 397 -15.41 -5.74 -84.97
C ILE A 397 -14.95 -5.41 -83.53
N GLY A 398 -13.64 -5.32 -83.29
CA GLY A 398 -13.05 -4.97 -82.00
C GLY A 398 -13.03 -3.47 -81.67
N ALA A 399 -13.40 -2.59 -82.61
CA ALA A 399 -13.76 -1.19 -82.34
C ALA A 399 -15.27 -1.02 -82.13
N GLY A 400 -16.04 -2.12 -82.08
CA GLY A 400 -17.48 -2.13 -81.83
C GLY A 400 -18.36 -2.11 -83.09
N ASP A 401 -17.77 -2.10 -84.29
CA ASP A 401 -18.52 -2.08 -85.56
C ASP A 401 -18.69 -3.49 -86.12
N LEU A 402 -19.86 -4.10 -85.83
CA LEU A 402 -20.24 -5.45 -86.24
C LEU A 402 -20.82 -5.53 -87.67
N SER A 403 -20.82 -4.43 -88.44
CA SER A 403 -21.47 -4.36 -89.77
C SER A 403 -20.61 -4.88 -90.96
N GLN A 404 -19.32 -5.14 -90.75
CA GLN A 404 -18.36 -5.50 -91.80
C GLN A 404 -18.17 -7.04 -91.91
N ARG A 405 -17.85 -7.56 -93.11
CA ARG A 405 -17.62 -9.01 -93.38
C ARG A 405 -16.35 -9.26 -94.20
N MET A 406 -15.67 -10.40 -94.01
CA MET A 406 -14.29 -10.65 -94.50
C MET A 406 -14.19 -11.10 -95.95
N GLY A 407 -15.12 -11.92 -96.44
CA GLY A 407 -15.21 -12.33 -97.85
C GLY A 407 -14.03 -13.14 -98.43
N HIS A 408 -13.18 -13.77 -97.61
CA HIS A 408 -12.02 -14.55 -98.04
C HIS A 408 -12.34 -16.05 -98.12
N LYS A 409 -12.26 -16.65 -99.33
CA LYS A 409 -12.48 -18.09 -99.53
C LYS A 409 -11.16 -18.81 -99.76
N ALA A 410 -10.78 -19.64 -98.81
CA ALA A 410 -9.68 -20.59 -98.86
C ALA A 410 -10.10 -21.83 -98.07
N ASP A 411 -9.67 -23.02 -98.48
CA ASP A 411 -9.99 -24.28 -97.77
C ASP A 411 -8.92 -24.60 -96.69
N ASP A 412 -8.51 -23.56 -95.95
CA ASP A 412 -7.56 -23.58 -94.84
C ASP A 412 -8.13 -22.82 -93.61
N GLU A 413 -7.43 -22.77 -92.48
CA GLU A 413 -7.91 -22.09 -91.26
C GLU A 413 -8.11 -20.57 -91.45
N VAL A 414 -7.63 -19.96 -92.54
CA VAL A 414 -7.79 -18.53 -92.85
C VAL A 414 -9.07 -18.27 -93.63
N GLY A 415 -9.48 -19.19 -94.51
CA GLY A 415 -10.80 -19.15 -95.14
C GLY A 415 -11.92 -19.75 -94.29
N GLN A 416 -11.62 -20.70 -93.39
CA GLN A 416 -12.51 -21.01 -92.26
C GLN A 416 -12.60 -19.83 -91.27
N LEU A 417 -11.49 -19.13 -90.97
CA LEU A 417 -11.50 -17.89 -90.17
C LEU A 417 -12.33 -16.79 -90.82
N SER A 418 -12.34 -16.65 -92.14
CA SER A 418 -13.23 -15.70 -92.84
C SER A 418 -14.71 -16.07 -92.70
N GLY A 419 -15.08 -17.33 -92.96
CA GLY A 419 -16.46 -17.79 -92.76
C GLY A 419 -16.87 -17.93 -91.30
N ALA A 420 -15.91 -18.02 -90.37
CA ALA A 420 -16.11 -18.02 -88.94
C ALA A 420 -16.18 -16.58 -88.39
N LEU A 421 -15.40 -15.61 -88.87
CA LEU A 421 -15.49 -14.19 -88.50
C LEU A 421 -16.84 -13.58 -88.94
N ASP A 422 -17.36 -14.01 -90.09
CA ASP A 422 -18.69 -13.61 -90.57
C ASP A 422 -19.82 -14.20 -89.71
N ARG A 423 -19.78 -15.50 -89.37
CA ARG A 423 -20.71 -16.14 -88.41
C ARG A 423 -20.48 -15.70 -86.95
N MET A 424 -19.26 -15.30 -86.61
CA MET A 424 -18.88 -14.76 -85.31
C MET A 424 -19.41 -13.35 -85.15
N ALA A 425 -19.41 -12.51 -86.20
CA ALA A 425 -20.10 -11.23 -86.16
C ALA A 425 -21.62 -11.43 -85.92
N ASP A 426 -22.26 -12.37 -86.63
CA ASP A 426 -23.69 -12.70 -86.43
C ASP A 426 -23.98 -13.27 -85.02
N SER A 427 -23.09 -14.12 -84.51
CA SER A 427 -23.21 -14.71 -83.16
C SER A 427 -22.88 -13.70 -82.05
N LEU A 428 -21.90 -12.81 -82.25
CA LEU A 428 -21.52 -11.76 -81.31
C LEU A 428 -22.61 -10.69 -81.24
N GLU A 429 -23.28 -10.35 -82.34
CA GLU A 429 -24.42 -9.44 -82.36
C GLU A 429 -25.59 -9.98 -81.51
N LYS A 430 -25.90 -11.28 -81.60
CA LYS A 430 -26.88 -11.94 -80.72
C LYS A 430 -26.43 -11.97 -79.24
N GLN A 431 -25.16 -12.24 -78.98
CA GLN A 431 -24.62 -12.28 -77.61
C GLN A 431 -24.46 -10.87 -77.00
N VAL A 432 -24.29 -9.82 -77.82
CA VAL A 432 -24.35 -8.41 -77.39
C VAL A 432 -25.77 -8.09 -76.89
N GLY A 433 -26.82 -8.55 -77.56
CA GLY A 433 -28.20 -8.41 -77.05
C GLY A 433 -28.45 -9.14 -75.72
N VAL A 434 -27.82 -10.29 -75.51
CA VAL A 434 -27.85 -11.01 -74.21
C VAL A 434 -27.07 -10.21 -73.14
N ALA A 435 -25.88 -9.72 -73.46
CA ALA A 435 -25.06 -8.90 -72.57
C ALA A 435 -25.72 -7.57 -72.22
N GLU A 436 -26.43 -6.93 -73.16
CA GLU A 436 -27.25 -5.73 -72.92
C GLU A 436 -28.38 -6.02 -71.94
N ARG A 437 -29.09 -7.14 -72.10
CA ARG A 437 -30.13 -7.57 -71.14
C ARG A 437 -29.57 -7.83 -69.75
N ILE A 438 -28.43 -8.52 -69.63
CA ILE A 438 -27.74 -8.73 -68.34
C ILE A 438 -27.30 -7.38 -67.74
N SER A 439 -26.78 -6.45 -68.55
CA SER A 439 -26.38 -5.10 -68.09
C SER A 439 -27.56 -4.25 -67.63
N ASN A 440 -28.75 -4.51 -68.16
CA ASN A 440 -30.01 -3.89 -67.75
C ASN A 440 -30.64 -4.56 -66.52
N GLY A 441 -30.02 -5.62 -65.99
CA GLY A 441 -30.45 -6.31 -64.76
C GLY A 441 -31.35 -7.52 -65.00
N ASP A 442 -31.58 -7.96 -66.23
CA ASP A 442 -32.32 -9.19 -66.52
C ASP A 442 -31.40 -10.41 -66.31
N LEU A 443 -31.53 -11.08 -65.16
CA LEU A 443 -30.82 -12.33 -64.84
C LEU A 443 -31.73 -13.56 -64.98
N ASN A 444 -32.99 -13.36 -65.38
CA ASN A 444 -34.00 -14.39 -65.59
C ASN A 444 -34.14 -14.71 -67.09
N LEU A 445 -32.99 -14.81 -67.77
CA LEU A 445 -32.91 -15.12 -69.18
C LEU A 445 -32.14 -16.41 -69.40
N THR A 446 -32.58 -17.17 -70.40
CA THR A 446 -31.88 -18.40 -70.81
C THR A 446 -30.87 -18.05 -71.90
N VAL A 447 -29.59 -18.28 -71.62
CA VAL A 447 -28.54 -18.14 -72.63
C VAL A 447 -28.57 -19.38 -73.53
N GLU A 448 -29.09 -19.23 -74.74
CA GLU A 448 -29.04 -20.29 -75.74
C GLU A 448 -27.60 -20.45 -76.24
N LEU A 449 -27.04 -21.64 -76.05
CA LEU A 449 -25.70 -21.97 -76.51
C LEU A 449 -25.75 -22.20 -78.03
N ALA A 450 -24.91 -21.49 -78.78
CA ALA A 450 -24.81 -21.69 -80.22
C ALA A 450 -24.28 -23.09 -80.59
N SER A 451 -23.58 -23.76 -79.66
CA SER A 451 -23.17 -25.16 -79.74
C SER A 451 -22.72 -25.68 -78.36
N ASN A 452 -22.49 -26.99 -78.23
CA ASN A 452 -21.86 -27.60 -77.04
C ASN A 452 -20.41 -27.15 -76.75
N LYS A 453 -19.83 -26.29 -77.59
CA LYS A 453 -18.49 -25.68 -77.41
C LYS A 453 -18.54 -24.13 -77.40
N ASP A 454 -19.71 -23.52 -77.27
CA ASP A 454 -19.89 -22.07 -77.25
C ASP A 454 -19.29 -21.46 -75.96
N GLN A 455 -18.00 -21.10 -75.99
CA GLN A 455 -17.30 -20.60 -74.82
C GLN A 455 -17.82 -19.26 -74.32
N LEU A 456 -18.32 -18.38 -75.22
CA LEU A 456 -18.88 -17.09 -74.84
C LEU A 456 -20.28 -17.27 -74.25
N GLY A 457 -21.14 -18.06 -74.90
CA GLY A 457 -22.45 -18.43 -74.36
C GLY A 457 -22.32 -19.18 -73.02
N SER A 458 -21.39 -20.13 -72.88
CA SER A 458 -21.11 -20.81 -71.61
C SER A 458 -20.45 -19.90 -70.56
N ALA A 459 -19.70 -18.88 -70.96
CA ALA A 459 -19.18 -17.87 -70.04
C ALA A 459 -20.27 -16.90 -69.59
N LEU A 460 -21.17 -16.48 -70.49
CA LEU A 460 -22.34 -15.65 -70.17
C LEU A 460 -23.35 -16.44 -69.33
N GLN A 461 -23.55 -17.73 -69.59
CA GLN A 461 -24.36 -18.62 -68.76
C GLN A 461 -23.78 -18.76 -67.36
N ARG A 462 -22.47 -19.02 -67.22
CA ARG A 462 -21.78 -19.02 -65.92
C ARG A 462 -21.82 -17.66 -65.24
N MET A 463 -21.75 -16.57 -65.99
CA MET A 463 -21.87 -15.21 -65.47
C MET A 463 -23.27 -14.96 -64.91
N VAL A 464 -24.32 -15.30 -65.66
CA VAL A 464 -25.72 -15.23 -65.18
C VAL A 464 -25.92 -16.11 -63.95
N GLN A 465 -25.35 -17.32 -63.93
CA GLN A 465 -25.42 -18.21 -62.78
C GLN A 465 -24.71 -17.61 -61.55
N ASN A 466 -23.45 -17.19 -61.69
CA ASN A 466 -22.68 -16.59 -60.61
C ASN A 466 -23.29 -15.26 -60.13
N LEU A 467 -23.87 -14.45 -61.01
CA LEU A 467 -24.57 -13.22 -60.64
C LEU A 467 -25.89 -13.52 -59.93
N ASN A 468 -26.66 -14.53 -60.36
CA ASN A 468 -27.84 -15.00 -59.63
C ASN A 468 -27.44 -15.50 -58.22
N GLU A 469 -26.37 -16.31 -58.12
CA GLU A 469 -25.84 -16.80 -56.84
C GLU A 469 -25.39 -15.64 -55.94
N LEU A 470 -24.61 -14.68 -56.46
CA LEU A 470 -24.16 -13.49 -55.72
C LEU A 470 -25.32 -12.59 -55.27
N VAL A 471 -26.28 -12.28 -56.15
CA VAL A 471 -27.45 -11.44 -55.79
C VAL A 471 -28.30 -12.15 -54.75
N SER A 472 -28.47 -13.47 -54.85
CA SER A 472 -29.18 -14.29 -53.86
C SER A 472 -28.45 -14.30 -52.52
N GLU A 473 -27.12 -14.51 -52.53
CA GLU A 473 -26.28 -14.50 -51.33
C GLU A 473 -26.27 -13.13 -50.64
N VAL A 474 -26.19 -12.03 -51.40
CA VAL A 474 -26.30 -10.66 -50.88
C VAL A 474 -27.68 -10.43 -50.28
N LYS A 475 -28.77 -10.87 -50.92
CA LYS A 475 -30.13 -10.73 -50.40
C LYS A 475 -30.33 -11.49 -49.08
N VAL A 476 -29.83 -12.73 -49.00
CA VAL A 476 -29.84 -13.53 -47.76
C VAL A 476 -28.95 -12.88 -46.68
N SER A 477 -27.80 -12.33 -47.06
CA SER A 477 -26.90 -11.62 -46.15
C SER A 477 -27.55 -10.35 -45.59
N SER A 478 -28.22 -9.54 -46.43
CA SER A 478 -28.97 -8.36 -46.00
C SER A 478 -30.12 -8.71 -45.06
N GLN A 479 -30.86 -9.80 -45.31
CA GLN A 479 -31.87 -10.31 -44.37
C GLN A 479 -31.26 -10.67 -43.02
N ARG A 480 -30.13 -11.39 -43.01
CA ARG A 480 -29.39 -11.72 -41.78
C ARG A 480 -28.88 -10.49 -41.05
N ILE A 481 -28.40 -9.46 -41.76
CA ILE A 481 -27.99 -8.18 -41.16
C ILE A 481 -29.19 -7.52 -40.47
N ASN A 482 -30.35 -7.48 -41.13
CA ASN A 482 -31.57 -6.90 -40.57
C ASN A 482 -32.06 -7.66 -39.31
N GLU A 483 -32.03 -8.99 -39.34
CA GLU A 483 -32.35 -9.83 -38.17
C GLU A 483 -31.37 -9.59 -37.02
N ASN A 484 -30.06 -9.52 -37.30
CA ASN A 484 -29.04 -9.24 -36.31
C ASN A 484 -29.18 -7.83 -35.73
N ALA A 485 -29.46 -6.82 -36.55
CA ALA A 485 -29.72 -5.45 -36.11
C ALA A 485 -30.93 -5.39 -35.16
N THR A 486 -32.01 -6.10 -35.49
CA THR A 486 -33.19 -6.22 -34.61
C THR A 486 -32.83 -6.86 -33.26
N ARG A 487 -31.98 -7.90 -33.26
CA ARG A 487 -31.47 -8.53 -32.03
C ARG A 487 -30.59 -7.58 -31.21
N VAL A 488 -29.70 -6.83 -31.86
CA VAL A 488 -28.85 -5.83 -31.21
C VAL A 488 -29.69 -4.72 -30.58
N SER A 489 -30.71 -4.22 -31.27
CA SER A 489 -31.65 -3.24 -30.72
C SER A 489 -32.40 -3.77 -29.49
N GLY A 490 -32.85 -5.03 -29.54
CA GLY A 490 -33.47 -5.68 -28.37
C GLY A 490 -32.51 -5.85 -27.18
N LEU A 491 -31.23 -6.18 -27.44
CA LEU A 491 -30.19 -6.24 -26.41
C LEU A 491 -29.92 -4.86 -25.80
N ALA A 492 -29.84 -3.82 -26.63
CA ALA A 492 -29.66 -2.44 -26.18
C ALA A 492 -30.83 -1.97 -25.29
N TYR A 493 -32.06 -2.33 -25.65
CA TYR A 493 -33.24 -2.05 -24.83
C TYR A 493 -33.17 -2.73 -23.45
N ASN A 494 -32.87 -4.04 -23.41
CA ASN A 494 -32.72 -4.77 -22.16
C ASN A 494 -31.57 -4.21 -21.30
N MET A 495 -30.48 -3.77 -21.94
CA MET A 495 -29.36 -3.13 -21.26
C MET A 495 -29.78 -1.79 -20.65
N SER A 496 -30.58 -0.99 -21.35
CA SER A 496 -31.13 0.27 -20.82
C SER A 496 -32.03 0.05 -19.60
N GLU A 497 -32.90 -0.96 -19.62
CA GLU A 497 -33.66 -1.35 -18.43
C GLU A 497 -32.76 -1.78 -17.26
N GLY A 498 -31.72 -2.60 -17.54
CA GLY A 498 -30.74 -3.02 -16.56
C GLY A 498 -29.95 -1.85 -15.95
N VAL A 499 -29.59 -0.85 -16.76
CA VAL A 499 -28.95 0.40 -16.32
C VAL A 499 -29.87 1.18 -15.39
N SER A 500 -31.16 1.31 -15.72
CA SER A 500 -32.13 2.00 -14.86
C SER A 500 -32.29 1.32 -13.50
N ALA A 501 -32.41 0.00 -13.48
CA ALA A 501 -32.47 -0.79 -12.25
C ALA A 501 -31.17 -0.69 -11.43
N SER A 502 -30.02 -0.69 -12.10
CA SER A 502 -28.70 -0.54 -11.46
C SER A 502 -28.56 0.85 -10.83
N ALA A 503 -28.91 1.92 -11.56
CA ALA A 503 -28.87 3.29 -11.03
C ALA A 503 -29.74 3.46 -9.78
N SER A 504 -30.95 2.89 -9.78
CA SER A 504 -31.81 2.88 -8.59
C SER A 504 -31.17 2.12 -7.42
N SER A 505 -30.56 0.97 -7.68
CA SER A 505 -29.90 0.15 -6.65
C SER A 505 -28.68 0.88 -6.07
N THR A 506 -27.85 1.49 -6.91
CA THR A 506 -26.70 2.31 -6.50
C THR A 506 -27.14 3.48 -5.63
N THR A 507 -28.24 4.17 -6.00
CA THR A 507 -28.81 5.26 -5.20
C THR A 507 -29.25 4.78 -3.82
N GLN A 508 -29.91 3.62 -3.76
CA GLN A 508 -30.39 3.04 -2.51
C GLN A 508 -29.24 2.56 -1.60
N ILE A 509 -28.20 1.96 -2.18
CA ILE A 509 -26.99 1.56 -1.44
C ILE A 509 -26.25 2.80 -0.94
N SER A 510 -26.13 3.86 -1.74
CA SER A 510 -25.49 5.12 -1.32
C SER A 510 -26.20 5.75 -0.11
N ALA A 511 -27.54 5.72 -0.09
CA ALA A 511 -28.31 6.16 1.07
C ALA A 511 -28.01 5.30 2.32
N ALA A 512 -27.98 3.97 2.17
CA ALA A 512 -27.65 3.06 3.27
C ALA A 512 -26.20 3.24 3.79
N VAL A 513 -25.25 3.51 2.90
CA VAL A 513 -23.85 3.79 3.24
C VAL A 513 -23.73 5.11 4.02
N THR A 514 -24.47 6.14 3.62
CA THR A 514 -24.53 7.40 4.35
C THR A 514 -25.12 7.21 5.76
N GLU A 515 -26.17 6.40 5.89
CA GLU A 515 -26.75 6.05 7.19
C GLU A 515 -25.77 5.26 8.07
N MET A 516 -25.04 4.29 7.50
CA MET A 516 -24.01 3.54 8.21
C MET A 516 -22.87 4.45 8.69
N ALA A 517 -22.41 5.40 7.86
CA ALA A 517 -21.38 6.36 8.26
C ALA A 517 -21.82 7.18 9.49
N ALA A 518 -23.09 7.61 9.52
CA ALA A 518 -23.66 8.30 10.66
C ALA A 518 -23.73 7.40 11.91
N GLN A 519 -24.12 6.13 11.76
CA GLN A 519 -24.15 5.17 12.87
C GLN A 519 -22.77 4.86 13.43
N ILE A 520 -21.74 4.71 12.58
CA ILE A 520 -20.36 4.50 13.01
C ILE A 520 -19.85 5.68 13.82
N THR A 521 -20.11 6.90 13.34
CA THR A 521 -19.78 8.14 14.07
C THR A 521 -20.46 8.16 15.44
N GLN A 522 -21.74 7.80 15.50
CA GLN A 522 -22.49 7.70 16.75
C GLN A 522 -21.93 6.63 17.69
N SER A 523 -21.53 5.47 17.17
CA SER A 523 -20.89 4.39 17.95
C SER A 523 -19.56 4.82 18.55
N SER A 524 -18.74 5.54 17.79
CA SER A 524 -17.48 6.12 18.28
C SER A 524 -17.72 7.10 19.43
N GLN A 525 -18.68 8.01 19.29
CA GLN A 525 -19.05 8.96 20.37
C GLN A 525 -19.61 8.25 21.60
N ASN A 526 -20.42 7.20 21.41
CA ASN A 526 -20.94 6.40 22.52
C ASN A 526 -19.81 5.64 23.24
N ALA A 527 -18.82 5.14 22.51
CA ALA A 527 -17.63 4.51 23.07
C ALA A 527 -16.82 5.51 23.91
N GLU A 528 -16.50 6.69 23.38
CA GLU A 528 -15.81 7.74 24.14
C GLU A 528 -16.54 8.10 25.44
N ARG A 529 -17.87 8.25 25.37
CA ARG A 529 -18.70 8.54 26.55
C ARG A 529 -18.68 7.39 27.56
N ALA A 530 -18.72 6.14 27.11
CA ALA A 530 -18.63 4.97 27.97
C ALA A 530 -17.25 4.85 28.64
N SER A 531 -16.18 5.21 27.93
CA SER A 531 -14.82 5.26 28.46
C SER A 531 -14.71 6.27 29.60
N GLN A 532 -15.21 7.50 29.38
CA GLN A 532 -15.25 8.54 30.42
C GLN A 532 -16.04 8.12 31.66
N LEU A 533 -17.19 7.46 31.47
CA LEU A 533 -18.02 7.00 32.57
C LEU A 533 -17.34 5.86 33.37
N SER A 534 -16.61 4.99 32.67
CA SER A 534 -15.83 3.90 33.28
C SER A 534 -14.68 4.44 34.10
N ALA A 535 -13.91 5.40 33.56
CA ALA A 535 -12.82 6.07 34.28
C ALA A 535 -13.33 6.84 35.51
N SER A 536 -14.49 7.50 35.41
CA SER A 536 -15.13 8.15 36.55
C SER A 536 -15.56 7.15 37.62
N SER A 537 -16.13 6.01 37.22
CA SER A 537 -16.53 4.94 38.14
C SER A 537 -15.35 4.30 38.84
N GLU A 538 -14.25 4.07 38.12
CA GLU A 538 -12.97 3.61 38.67
C GLU A 538 -12.46 4.57 39.76
N THR A 539 -12.41 5.87 39.46
CA THR A 539 -11.96 6.91 40.40
C THR A 539 -12.84 6.96 41.65
N MET A 540 -14.17 6.87 41.48
CA MET A 540 -15.10 6.86 42.61
C MET A 540 -14.94 5.62 43.49
N ALA A 541 -14.75 4.45 42.88
CA ALA A 541 -14.55 3.20 43.60
C ALA A 541 -13.19 3.17 44.33
N GLN A 542 -12.12 3.66 43.71
CA GLN A 542 -10.80 3.83 44.34
C GLN A 542 -10.87 4.74 45.56
N LYS A 543 -11.53 5.90 45.44
CA LYS A 543 -11.75 6.82 46.56
C LYS A 543 -12.61 6.21 47.66
N GLY A 544 -13.63 5.43 47.29
CA GLY A 544 -14.41 4.64 48.24
C GLY A 544 -13.53 3.65 49.01
N ASN A 545 -12.59 3.02 48.32
CA ASN A 545 -11.68 2.04 48.92
C ASN A 545 -10.70 2.70 49.90
N GLU A 546 -10.15 3.87 49.56
CA GLU A 546 -9.34 4.69 50.45
C GLU A 546 -10.10 5.05 51.74
N LEU A 547 -11.37 5.47 51.61
CA LEU A 547 -12.22 5.76 52.78
C LEU A 547 -12.48 4.50 53.63
N MET A 548 -12.61 3.31 53.02
CA MET A 548 -12.73 2.06 53.77
C MET A 548 -11.44 1.73 54.52
N GLN A 549 -10.25 1.99 53.95
CA GLN A 549 -8.98 1.81 54.66
C GLN A 549 -8.86 2.74 55.87
N VAL A 550 -9.26 4.01 55.72
CA VAL A 550 -9.29 4.97 56.84
C VAL A 550 -10.28 4.51 57.92
N LEU A 551 -11.46 4.06 57.53
CA LEU A 551 -12.47 3.53 58.47
C LEU A 551 -11.96 2.29 59.22
N ASN A 552 -11.25 1.40 58.52
CA ASN A 552 -10.66 0.21 59.13
C ASN A 552 -9.60 0.58 60.18
N GLY A 553 -8.73 1.56 59.86
CA GLY A 553 -7.77 2.12 60.81
C GLY A 553 -8.43 2.71 62.06
N ALA A 554 -9.49 3.50 61.88
CA ALA A 554 -10.25 4.07 63.01
C ALA A 554 -10.92 2.99 63.87
N MET A 555 -11.46 1.93 63.27
CA MET A 555 -12.03 0.80 64.01
C MET A 555 -10.97 0.04 64.80
N GLN A 556 -9.76 -0.10 64.25
CA GLN A 556 -8.63 -0.72 64.93
C GLN A 556 -8.15 0.11 66.13
N GLU A 557 -8.13 1.45 66.02
CA GLU A 557 -7.86 2.35 67.15
C GLU A 557 -8.92 2.22 68.26
N ILE A 558 -10.20 2.08 67.89
CA ILE A 558 -11.30 1.85 68.84
C ILE A 558 -11.14 0.50 69.55
N GLU A 559 -10.75 -0.56 68.83
CA GLU A 559 -10.50 -1.88 69.39
C GLU A 559 -9.36 -1.85 70.42
N CYS A 560 -8.23 -1.22 70.06
CA CYS A 560 -7.09 -1.05 70.95
C CYS A 560 -7.48 -0.23 72.20
N SER A 561 -8.23 0.87 72.02
CA SER A 561 -8.73 1.68 73.14
C SER A 561 -9.67 0.87 74.05
N GLY A 562 -10.52 0.01 73.48
CA GLY A 562 -11.39 -0.88 74.24
C GLY A 562 -10.60 -1.92 75.04
N GLN A 563 -9.50 -2.42 74.50
CA GLN A 563 -8.58 -3.32 75.18
C GLN A 563 -7.89 -2.62 76.38
N ASP A 564 -7.44 -1.38 76.19
CA ASP A 564 -6.85 -0.57 77.27
C ASP A 564 -7.85 -0.28 78.38
N ILE A 565 -9.09 0.08 78.04
CA ILE A 565 -10.16 0.26 79.02
C ILE A 565 -10.42 -1.04 79.78
N THR A 566 -10.42 -2.19 79.10
CA THR A 566 -10.60 -3.50 79.75
C THR A 566 -9.50 -3.75 80.79
N ASN A 567 -8.25 -3.40 80.50
CA ASN A 567 -7.13 -3.51 81.45
C ASN A 567 -7.29 -2.54 82.65
N ILE A 568 -7.76 -1.32 82.41
CA ILE A 568 -8.05 -0.34 83.48
C ILE A 568 -9.18 -0.84 84.38
N ILE A 569 -10.27 -1.35 83.80
CA ILE A 569 -11.41 -1.88 84.56
C ILE A 569 -10.99 -3.06 85.43
N LYS A 570 -10.14 -3.96 84.91
CA LYS A 570 -9.57 -5.06 85.70
C LYS A 570 -8.75 -4.55 86.89
N THR A 571 -7.93 -3.50 86.68
CA THR A 571 -7.17 -2.86 87.76
C THR A 571 -8.11 -2.24 88.82
N ILE A 572 -9.22 -1.63 88.41
CA ILE A 572 -10.22 -1.06 89.33
C ILE A 572 -10.90 -2.17 90.13
N GLU A 573 -11.23 -3.30 89.50
CA GLU A 573 -11.80 -4.47 90.17
C GLU A 573 -10.83 -5.03 91.23
N GLU A 574 -9.54 -5.15 90.90
CA GLU A 574 -8.47 -5.54 91.83
C GLU A 574 -8.32 -4.54 93.01
N ILE A 575 -8.38 -3.23 92.75
CA ILE A 575 -8.35 -2.19 93.80
C ILE A 575 -9.59 -2.29 94.69
N ALA A 576 -10.78 -2.50 94.11
CA ALA A 576 -12.01 -2.64 94.87
C ALA A 576 -11.95 -3.89 95.77
N GLU A 577 -11.40 -5.00 95.28
CA GLU A 577 -11.19 -6.22 96.07
C GLU A 577 -10.18 -6.00 97.21
N GLN A 578 -9.03 -5.35 96.93
CA GLN A 578 -8.06 -5.01 97.97
C GLN A 578 -8.64 -4.05 99.02
N THR A 579 -9.43 -3.05 98.60
CA THR A 579 -10.09 -2.10 99.49
C THR A 579 -11.12 -2.80 100.37
N ASN A 580 -11.87 -3.75 99.80
CA ASN A 580 -12.81 -4.60 100.54
C ASN A 580 -12.10 -5.45 101.59
N LEU A 581 -10.92 -6.02 101.29
CA LEU A 581 -10.10 -6.77 102.25
C LEU A 581 -9.49 -5.88 103.34
N LEU A 582 -9.00 -4.69 102.99
CA LEU A 582 -8.49 -3.70 103.95
C LEU A 582 -9.58 -3.22 104.91
N ALA A 583 -10.76 -2.92 104.38
CA ALA A 583 -11.93 -2.53 105.15
C ALA A 583 -12.39 -3.65 106.09
N LEU A 584 -12.36 -4.90 105.63
CA LEU A 584 -12.65 -6.07 106.46
C LEU A 584 -11.65 -6.18 107.62
N ASN A 585 -10.35 -6.05 107.36
CA ASN A 585 -9.32 -6.07 108.40
C ASN A 585 -9.48 -4.92 109.39
N ALA A 586 -9.81 -3.72 108.91
CA ALA A 586 -10.07 -2.56 109.75
C ALA A 586 -11.32 -2.74 110.63
N ALA A 587 -12.41 -3.33 110.09
CA ALA A 587 -13.61 -3.66 110.84
C ALA A 587 -13.33 -4.69 111.95
N ILE A 588 -12.49 -5.69 111.67
CA ILE A 588 -12.05 -6.70 112.66
C ILE A 588 -11.26 -6.04 113.79
N GLU A 589 -10.29 -5.18 113.48
CA GLU A 589 -9.46 -4.53 114.51
C GLU A 589 -10.25 -3.46 115.29
N ALA A 590 -11.21 -2.78 114.65
CA ALA A 590 -12.16 -1.89 115.30
C ALA A 590 -13.08 -2.64 116.28
N ALA A 591 -13.55 -3.84 115.92
CA ALA A 591 -14.29 -4.72 116.82
C ALA A 591 -13.42 -5.20 118.00
N ARG A 592 -12.11 -5.42 117.76
CA ARG A 592 -11.13 -5.82 118.78
C ARG A 592 -10.82 -4.73 119.81
N ALA A 593 -10.92 -3.45 119.42
CA ALA A 593 -10.72 -2.29 120.30
C ALA A 593 -11.94 -1.94 121.20
N GLY A 594 -13.06 -2.69 121.09
CA GLY A 594 -14.23 -2.52 121.95
C GLY A 594 -14.92 -1.17 121.79
N GLU A 595 -15.31 -0.51 122.90
CA GLU A 595 -16.04 0.77 122.87
C GLU A 595 -15.26 1.92 122.20
N TYR A 596 -13.92 1.89 122.22
CA TYR A 596 -13.06 2.91 121.60
C TYR A 596 -12.96 2.78 120.07
N GLY A 597 -13.33 1.63 119.48
CA GLY A 597 -13.26 1.36 118.04
C GLY A 597 -14.59 1.55 117.28
N ARG A 598 -15.68 1.87 117.98
CA ARG A 598 -17.05 1.88 117.44
C ARG A 598 -17.25 2.83 116.26
N GLY A 599 -16.64 4.02 116.31
CA GLY A 599 -16.67 4.99 115.21
C GLY A 599 -15.88 4.53 113.98
N PHE A 600 -14.76 3.83 114.18
CA PHE A 600 -13.95 3.25 113.12
C PHE A 600 -14.64 2.07 112.43
N SER A 601 -15.38 1.24 113.17
CA SER A 601 -16.13 0.11 112.59
C SER A 601 -17.18 0.55 111.58
N VAL A 602 -17.91 1.65 111.86
CA VAL A 602 -18.92 2.18 110.93
C VAL A 602 -18.27 2.69 109.65
N VAL A 603 -17.14 3.39 109.76
CA VAL A 603 -16.38 3.85 108.59
C VAL A 603 -15.86 2.65 107.79
N ALA A 604 -15.37 1.60 108.44
CA ALA A 604 -14.89 0.39 107.77
C ALA A 604 -16.01 -0.34 107.00
N ASP A 605 -17.20 -0.49 107.59
CA ASP A 605 -18.36 -1.10 106.90
C ASP A 605 -18.84 -0.25 105.70
N GLU A 606 -18.82 1.08 105.81
CA GLU A 606 -19.16 1.98 104.72
C GLU A 606 -18.14 1.89 103.57
N VAL A 607 -16.84 1.84 103.88
CA VAL A 607 -15.77 1.63 102.89
C VAL A 607 -15.91 0.26 102.22
N ARG A 608 -16.28 -0.78 102.98
CA ARG A 608 -16.52 -2.12 102.44
C ARG A 608 -17.70 -2.14 101.47
N ASN A 609 -18.80 -1.49 101.82
CA ASN A 609 -19.98 -1.37 100.96
C ASN A 609 -19.66 -0.56 99.69
N LEU A 610 -18.91 0.55 99.83
CA LEU A 610 -18.43 1.33 98.69
C LEU A 610 -17.56 0.48 97.75
N ALA A 611 -16.64 -0.32 98.29
CA ALA A 611 -15.79 -1.22 97.51
C ALA A 611 -16.60 -2.27 96.75
N ALA A 612 -17.60 -2.90 97.38
CA ALA A 612 -18.49 -3.85 96.71
C ALA A 612 -19.30 -3.21 95.57
N ARG A 613 -19.81 -1.99 95.78
CA ARG A 613 -20.51 -1.22 94.73
C ARG A 613 -19.58 -0.83 93.58
N SER A 614 -18.32 -0.48 93.89
CA SER A 614 -17.30 -0.19 92.87
C SER A 614 -16.96 -1.43 92.04
N ALA A 615 -16.84 -2.61 92.66
CA ALA A 615 -16.61 -3.87 91.94
C ALA A 615 -17.80 -4.23 91.02
N GLU A 616 -19.05 -4.10 91.49
CA GLU A 616 -20.24 -4.33 90.65
C GLU A 616 -20.29 -3.36 89.45
N ALA A 617 -20.00 -2.08 89.69
CA ALA A 617 -19.95 -1.06 88.63
C ALA A 617 -18.82 -1.30 87.62
N ALA A 618 -17.64 -1.74 88.09
CA ALA A 618 -16.52 -2.14 87.25
C ALA A 618 -16.90 -3.34 86.37
N GLY A 619 -17.49 -4.39 86.95
CA GLY A 619 -17.95 -5.57 86.21
C GLY A 619 -19.01 -5.26 85.15
N ARG A 620 -19.97 -4.35 85.44
CA ARG A 620 -20.93 -3.87 84.42
C ARG A 620 -20.25 -3.11 83.29
N THR A 621 -19.27 -2.27 83.61
CA THR A 621 -18.49 -1.53 82.60
C THR A 621 -17.67 -2.50 81.74
N ALA A 622 -17.04 -3.53 82.34
CA ALA A 622 -16.33 -4.58 81.60
C ALA A 622 -17.22 -5.28 80.58
N ALA A 623 -18.46 -5.64 80.97
CA ALA A 623 -19.42 -6.27 80.07
C ALA A 623 -19.82 -5.36 78.90
N LEU A 624 -20.01 -4.06 79.15
CA LEU A 624 -20.32 -3.08 78.09
C LEU A 624 -19.15 -2.90 77.11
N ILE A 625 -17.92 -2.81 77.62
CA ILE A 625 -16.73 -2.68 76.78
C ILE A 625 -16.50 -3.93 75.95
N LYS A 626 -16.66 -5.12 76.52
CA LYS A 626 -16.61 -6.39 75.77
C LYS A 626 -17.62 -6.40 74.62
N ALA A 627 -18.87 -6.03 74.89
CA ALA A 627 -19.90 -5.96 73.86
C ALA A 627 -19.59 -4.89 72.79
N SER A 628 -18.92 -3.81 73.17
CA SER A 628 -18.44 -2.78 72.22
C SER A 628 -17.34 -3.35 71.32
N ASN A 629 -16.34 -4.05 71.87
CA ASN A 629 -15.27 -4.69 71.09
C ASN A 629 -15.84 -5.71 70.10
N GLU A 630 -16.80 -6.54 70.50
CA GLU A 630 -17.48 -7.50 69.60
C GLU A 630 -18.25 -6.80 68.45
N ARG A 631 -18.72 -5.57 68.64
CA ARG A 631 -19.34 -4.77 67.57
C ARG A 631 -18.29 -4.13 66.66
N THR A 632 -17.18 -3.65 67.22
CA THR A 632 -16.05 -3.09 66.47
C THR A 632 -15.41 -4.14 65.57
N LEU A 633 -15.16 -5.35 66.08
CA LEU A 633 -14.63 -6.49 65.29
C LEU A 633 -15.53 -6.81 64.09
N ARG A 634 -16.85 -6.88 64.29
CA ARG A 634 -17.81 -7.06 63.20
C ARG A 634 -17.83 -5.87 62.22
N GLY A 635 -17.61 -4.65 62.73
CA GLY A 635 -17.45 -3.47 61.89
C GLY A 635 -16.26 -3.59 60.95
N MET A 636 -15.10 -4.04 61.47
CA MET A 636 -13.90 -4.27 60.66
C MET A 636 -14.13 -5.32 59.57
N GLU A 637 -14.78 -6.44 59.89
CA GLU A 637 -15.10 -7.49 58.90
C GLU A 637 -16.01 -6.96 57.77
N LEU A 638 -17.00 -6.13 58.11
CA LEU A 638 -17.90 -5.54 57.12
C LEU A 638 -17.18 -4.50 56.24
N THR A 639 -16.30 -3.70 56.84
CA THR A 639 -15.47 -2.72 56.12
C THR A 639 -14.50 -3.43 55.16
N ASP A 640 -13.88 -4.53 55.58
CA ASP A 640 -13.00 -5.34 54.73
C ASP A 640 -13.75 -5.97 53.54
N SER A 641 -14.94 -6.53 53.81
CA SER A 641 -15.82 -7.06 52.75
C SER A 641 -16.25 -5.96 51.75
N THR A 642 -16.54 -4.75 52.24
CA THR A 642 -16.92 -3.60 51.41
C THR A 642 -15.74 -3.13 50.56
N SER A 643 -14.53 -3.09 51.13
CA SER A 643 -13.28 -2.81 50.43
C SER A 643 -13.06 -3.82 49.28
N GLY A 644 -13.28 -5.12 49.53
CA GLY A 644 -13.22 -6.16 48.50
C GLY A 644 -14.21 -5.93 47.35
N ALA A 645 -15.47 -5.62 47.64
CA ALA A 645 -16.48 -5.32 46.61
C ALA A 645 -16.13 -4.07 45.79
N LEU A 646 -15.55 -3.04 46.41
CA LEU A 646 -15.08 -1.85 45.69
C LEU A 646 -13.89 -2.17 44.78
N ALA A 647 -12.99 -3.05 45.21
CA ALA A 647 -11.89 -3.53 44.37
C ALA A 647 -12.38 -4.30 43.13
N GLU A 648 -13.43 -5.11 43.28
CA GLU A 648 -14.08 -5.78 42.13
C GLU A 648 -14.71 -4.78 41.16
N ILE A 649 -15.33 -3.69 41.66
CA ILE A 649 -15.87 -2.63 40.81
C ILE A 649 -14.75 -1.93 40.02
N VAL A 650 -13.60 -1.67 40.65
CA VAL A 650 -12.42 -1.10 39.96
C VAL A 650 -11.96 -2.04 38.85
N ALA A 651 -11.82 -3.34 39.13
CA ALA A 651 -11.41 -4.32 38.13
C ALA A 651 -12.40 -4.39 36.95
N GLY A 652 -13.71 -4.40 37.23
CA GLY A 652 -14.74 -4.39 36.19
C GLY A 652 -14.76 -3.09 35.36
N ALA A 653 -14.51 -1.94 35.97
CA ALA A 653 -14.41 -0.66 35.25
C ALA A 653 -13.23 -0.65 34.27
N VAL A 654 -12.09 -1.23 34.66
CA VAL A 654 -10.92 -1.40 33.78
C VAL A 654 -11.24 -2.32 32.61
N GLU A 655 -11.92 -3.45 32.84
CA GLU A 655 -12.33 -4.37 31.79
C GLU A 655 -13.30 -3.70 30.79
N VAL A 656 -14.29 -2.97 31.28
CA VAL A 656 -15.21 -2.19 30.42
C VAL A 656 -14.45 -1.15 29.60
N SER A 657 -13.48 -0.45 30.20
CA SER A 657 -12.65 0.52 29.48
C SER A 657 -11.85 -0.14 28.36
N SER A 658 -11.36 -1.36 28.55
CA SER A 658 -10.67 -2.13 27.51
C SER A 658 -11.60 -2.48 26.34
N LEU A 659 -12.78 -3.04 26.64
CA LEU A 659 -13.78 -3.37 25.62
C LEU A 659 -14.23 -2.13 24.82
N VAL A 660 -14.37 -0.99 25.50
CA VAL A 660 -14.72 0.27 24.85
C VAL A 660 -13.60 0.76 23.92
N ALA A 661 -12.33 0.56 24.29
CA ALA A 661 -11.20 0.88 23.41
C ALA A 661 -11.21 0.00 22.14
N GLU A 662 -11.54 -1.29 22.26
CA GLU A 662 -11.72 -2.18 21.12
C GLU A 662 -12.86 -1.72 20.20
N ILE A 663 -14.01 -1.29 20.77
CA ILE A 663 -15.13 -0.73 19.99
C ILE A 663 -14.72 0.55 19.25
N ALA A 664 -13.95 1.44 19.90
CA ALA A 664 -13.46 2.66 19.26
C ALA A 664 -12.53 2.34 18.08
N SER A 665 -11.60 1.39 18.26
CA SER A 665 -10.72 0.91 17.17
C SER A 665 -11.52 0.32 16.01
N ALA A 666 -12.46 -0.59 16.31
CA ALA A 666 -13.31 -1.20 15.29
C ALA A 666 -14.18 -0.17 14.55
N SER A 667 -14.67 0.86 15.26
CA SER A 667 -15.44 1.95 14.65
C SER A 667 -14.57 2.78 13.68
N GLN A 668 -13.30 3.01 14.02
CA GLN A 668 -12.35 3.71 13.16
C GLN A 668 -12.04 2.91 11.88
N GLU A 669 -11.84 1.59 12.01
CA GLU A 669 -11.66 0.70 10.87
C GLU A 669 -12.92 0.66 9.97
N GLN A 670 -14.11 0.58 10.57
CA GLN A 670 -15.37 0.64 9.83
C GLN A 670 -15.55 1.96 9.08
N ALA A 671 -15.13 3.09 9.66
CA ALA A 671 -15.19 4.38 9.00
C ALA A 671 -14.32 4.41 7.73
N GLN A 672 -13.10 3.87 7.80
CA GLN A 672 -12.22 3.74 6.63
C GLN A 672 -12.80 2.80 5.56
N ALA A 673 -13.39 1.67 5.99
CA ALA A 673 -14.04 0.73 5.06
C ALA A 673 -15.22 1.39 4.32
N ILE A 674 -16.02 2.21 5.01
CA ILE A 674 -17.13 2.96 4.40
C ILE A 674 -16.65 4.00 3.38
N GLU A 675 -15.51 4.65 3.63
CA GLU A 675 -14.91 5.56 2.65
C GLU A 675 -14.54 4.81 1.35
N GLN A 676 -13.96 3.63 1.46
CA GLN A 676 -13.65 2.77 0.30
C GLN A 676 -14.92 2.31 -0.43
N VAL A 677 -15.98 1.95 0.30
CA VAL A 677 -17.28 1.60 -0.31
C VAL A 677 -17.87 2.80 -1.06
N SER A 678 -17.74 4.02 -0.53
CA SER A 678 -18.21 5.25 -1.18
C SER A 678 -17.47 5.54 -2.49
N ILE A 679 -16.14 5.33 -2.52
CA ILE A 679 -15.34 5.41 -3.75
C ILE A 679 -15.82 4.35 -4.76
N GLY A 680 -16.00 3.11 -4.32
CA GLY A 680 -16.50 2.03 -5.17
C GLY A 680 -17.88 2.32 -5.78
N LEU A 681 -18.79 2.94 -5.03
CA LEU A 681 -20.10 3.36 -5.53
C LEU A 681 -19.99 4.45 -6.61
N THR A 682 -19.06 5.38 -6.47
CA THR A 682 -18.79 6.42 -7.48
C THR A 682 -18.33 5.78 -8.79
N GLN A 683 -17.49 4.75 -8.71
CA GLN A 683 -17.02 4.01 -9.88
C GLN A 683 -18.13 3.17 -10.54
N ILE A 684 -19.04 2.58 -9.74
CA ILE A 684 -20.23 1.89 -10.25
C ILE A 684 -21.16 2.87 -10.97
N ASP A 685 -21.33 4.09 -10.44
CA ASP A 685 -22.14 5.14 -11.08
C ASP A 685 -21.56 5.52 -12.45
N GLU A 686 -20.24 5.69 -12.54
CA GLU A 686 -19.55 5.98 -13.81
C GLU A 686 -19.72 4.85 -14.83
N VAL A 687 -19.58 3.59 -14.41
CA VAL A 687 -19.83 2.43 -15.28
C VAL A 687 -21.30 2.36 -15.71
N THR A 688 -22.23 2.70 -14.82
CA THR A 688 -23.67 2.73 -15.12
C THR A 688 -23.98 3.78 -16.18
N GLN A 689 -23.41 4.99 -16.08
CA GLN A 689 -23.52 6.01 -17.12
C GLN A 689 -22.90 5.56 -18.45
N ARG A 690 -21.70 4.96 -18.41
CA ARG A 690 -21.02 4.47 -19.61
C ARG A 690 -21.81 3.37 -20.32
N ASN A 691 -22.46 2.50 -19.54
CA ASN A 691 -23.38 1.48 -20.07
C ASN A 691 -24.65 2.11 -20.68
N SER A 692 -25.15 3.21 -20.11
CA SER A 692 -26.25 3.97 -20.71
C SER A 692 -25.87 4.50 -22.09
N LEU A 693 -24.71 5.14 -22.19
CA LEU A 693 -24.18 5.66 -23.46
C LEU A 693 -23.96 4.52 -24.47
N GLY A 694 -23.37 3.41 -24.03
CA GLY A 694 -23.17 2.23 -24.88
C GLY A 694 -24.48 1.62 -25.39
N ALA A 695 -25.55 1.62 -24.57
CA ALA A 695 -26.87 1.17 -25.01
C ALA A 695 -27.48 2.11 -26.07
N GLU A 696 -27.31 3.43 -25.93
CA GLU A 696 -27.72 4.41 -26.94
C GLU A 696 -26.95 4.23 -28.26
N GLU A 697 -25.62 4.11 -28.19
CA GLU A 697 -24.76 3.87 -29.36
C GLU A 697 -25.12 2.55 -30.07
N CYS A 698 -25.40 1.48 -29.31
CA CYS A 698 -25.83 0.20 -29.89
C CYS A 698 -27.18 0.32 -30.61
N SER A 699 -28.12 1.07 -30.04
CA SER A 699 -29.43 1.34 -30.64
C SER A 699 -29.29 2.12 -31.94
N GLU A 700 -28.42 3.15 -31.96
CA GLU A 700 -28.11 3.92 -33.14
C GLU A 700 -27.44 3.07 -34.23
N ALA A 701 -26.42 2.27 -33.86
CA ALA A 701 -25.74 1.38 -34.78
C ALA A 701 -26.69 0.34 -35.39
N ALA A 702 -27.60 -0.23 -34.60
CA ALA A 702 -28.64 -1.14 -35.09
C ALA A 702 -29.59 -0.46 -36.08
N SER A 703 -29.97 0.79 -35.84
CA SER A 703 -30.77 1.59 -36.77
C SER A 703 -30.03 1.80 -38.11
N GLN A 704 -28.76 2.20 -38.06
CA GLN A 704 -27.92 2.37 -39.26
C GLN A 704 -27.73 1.06 -40.04
N MET A 705 -27.56 -0.07 -39.35
CA MET A 705 -27.47 -1.40 -39.98
C MET A 705 -28.77 -1.79 -40.69
N THR A 706 -29.92 -1.48 -40.08
CA THR A 706 -31.25 -1.69 -40.67
C THR A 706 -31.40 -0.87 -41.95
N GLU A 707 -30.98 0.40 -41.92
CA GLU A 707 -30.98 1.29 -43.09
C GLU A 707 -30.06 0.78 -44.21
N GLN A 708 -28.83 0.38 -43.88
CA GLN A 708 -27.87 -0.20 -44.82
C GLN A 708 -28.40 -1.49 -45.46
N ALA A 709 -29.00 -2.39 -44.68
CA ALA A 709 -29.60 -3.62 -45.18
C ALA A 709 -30.79 -3.36 -46.12
N SER A 710 -31.61 -2.36 -45.79
CA SER A 710 -32.71 -1.89 -46.65
C SER A 710 -32.19 -1.31 -47.97
N ASN A 711 -31.14 -0.47 -47.91
CA ASN A 711 -30.50 0.11 -49.09
C ASN A 711 -29.89 -0.98 -50.00
N LEU A 712 -29.20 -1.98 -49.43
CA LEU A 712 -28.68 -3.12 -50.19
C LEU A 712 -29.79 -3.90 -50.87
N THR A 713 -30.89 -4.18 -50.15
CA THR A 713 -32.07 -4.84 -50.71
C THR A 713 -32.68 -4.02 -51.85
N GLY A 714 -32.75 -2.70 -51.69
CA GLY A 714 -33.20 -1.76 -52.72
C GLY A 714 -32.31 -1.78 -53.96
N LEU A 715 -30.99 -1.74 -53.81
CA LEU A 715 -30.02 -1.83 -54.92
C LEU A 715 -30.15 -3.16 -55.67
N MET A 716 -30.38 -4.27 -54.94
CA MET A 716 -30.56 -5.59 -55.55
C MET A 716 -31.90 -5.76 -56.28
N SER A 717 -32.92 -4.97 -55.95
CA SER A 717 -34.25 -5.02 -56.60
C SER A 717 -34.23 -4.70 -58.10
N ARG A 718 -33.17 -4.05 -58.59
CA ARG A 718 -32.95 -3.78 -60.01
C ARG A 718 -32.67 -5.06 -60.83
N PHE A 719 -32.23 -6.13 -60.18
CA PHE A 719 -31.93 -7.40 -60.84
C PHE A 719 -33.14 -8.34 -60.80
N GLN A 720 -33.55 -8.82 -61.98
CA GLN A 720 -34.61 -9.82 -62.13
C GLN A 720 -33.97 -11.22 -62.03
N VAL A 721 -34.02 -11.79 -60.83
CA VAL A 721 -33.44 -13.10 -60.50
C VAL A 721 -34.43 -14.20 -60.91
N SER A 722 -33.93 -15.35 -61.37
CA SER A 722 -34.79 -16.53 -61.58
C SER A 722 -35.32 -17.04 -60.23
N ALA A 723 -36.62 -17.32 -60.16
CA ALA A 723 -37.30 -17.77 -58.94
C ALA A 723 -36.82 -19.13 -58.44
#